data_AF-A0A954F0U5-F1
#
_entry.id   AF-A0A954F0U5-F1
#
_cell.length_a   1.000
_cell.length_b   1.000
_cell.length_c   1.000
_cell.angle_alpha   90.00
_cell.angle_beta   90.00
_cell.angle_gamma   90.00
#
_symmetry.space_group_name_H-M   'P 1'
#
loop_
_entity.id
_entity.type
_entity.pdbx_description
1 polymer ?
#
loop_
_entity_poly.entity_id
_entity_poly.type
_entity_poly.pdbx_seq_one_letter_code
_entity_poly.pdbx_strand_id
1 'polypeptide(L)'
;ERARDADDAIAMIEQPAAQANQALQSAAEKEPGEPQSQDLALAAENQEKTAQALGLVAEHFSKLNDGQDVAETREALRQAERELEIAREMDQRYEPSKQLAEVATQDATELMQELEAELTRNPAMQQALSEISQKTLQEARNALEYAAQDDQEVQRANERSDQDFQTKKRELAEDLRELGAEASRLSRELVAQAMNASSQGKTEPAREKLAEAQRQLNTAADKANSVREEQLLADIAQAAQEAQSAMQAASDALNQAKDETNKGKDEQIHPDDKARETQKNNWQRARKQFQDQQKRNAQNLAKQADDAKRRAEQAVQNQKRQVQNVERSVQQAQQQLNQKPDDQGRKNNLANQQARLEAEKQKLAAAERVQQREEADAKRAHDQQDEVNQRQLPELNAPNPATQVADQYTNFAKALAEELKQRSENLAESANFGEELNPTQQQLASSNERQGQITEDVQQAAEDVARAARHERRLNNPRAVEPLQQASENIRDVANNESANAENQLQAAVNEAQQAAENPPGNSNSPNEEALKAQSAVENAENALARQAEQLTGILEPLIAANESNNGEASPPNDGSQPMPPSDVGTPIEGGGPPPADSTQSGEGSTPPGSEKPNFSPEELARGQQLAQTLDELDRRAAAQAAEGTPAPPSRLDSLAQQVQVAQSTVAAQRSQSQQQAIQAMSSAHESSDSPTLTADTGEFDVQFVNRTENANWGKLRNKSAEDTNAARGEAVSEEYRQSIEAYFRVLAERAKKK
;
A
#
# COMPACT_ATOMS: atom_id res chain seq x y z
N GLU A 1 -11.43 -12.39 -44.69
CA GLU A 1 -12.42 -13.01 -45.60
C GLU A 1 -13.83 -12.45 -45.45
N ARG A 2 -14.74 -12.99 -44.61
CA ARG A 2 -16.18 -12.56 -44.64
C ARG A 2 -16.43 -11.05 -44.47
N ALA A 3 -15.66 -10.37 -43.62
CA ALA A 3 -15.78 -8.92 -43.44
C ALA A 3 -15.32 -8.14 -44.69
N ARG A 4 -14.25 -8.62 -45.34
CA ARG A 4 -13.75 -8.04 -46.59
C ARG A 4 -14.75 -8.26 -47.72
N ASP A 5 -15.30 -9.46 -47.85
CA ASP A 5 -16.34 -9.80 -48.84
C ASP A 5 -17.58 -8.88 -48.72
N ALA A 6 -17.95 -8.48 -47.50
CA ALA A 6 -19.05 -7.54 -47.27
C ALA A 6 -18.72 -6.10 -47.64
N ASP A 7 -17.51 -5.63 -47.33
CA ASP A 7 -17.06 -4.30 -47.74
C ASP A 7 -16.91 -4.21 -49.27
N ASP A 8 -16.43 -5.27 -49.93
CA ASP A 8 -16.34 -5.36 -51.41
C ASP A 8 -17.74 -5.30 -52.05
N ALA A 9 -18.69 -6.04 -51.48
CA ALA A 9 -20.09 -6.05 -51.92
C ALA A 9 -20.74 -4.66 -51.82
N ILE A 10 -20.50 -3.94 -50.72
CA ILE A 10 -21.02 -2.58 -50.52
C ILE A 10 -20.43 -1.64 -51.57
N ALA A 11 -19.10 -1.66 -51.75
CA ALA A 11 -18.44 -0.77 -52.71
C ALA A 11 -18.88 -1.03 -54.16
N MET A 12 -19.12 -2.29 -54.52
CA MET A 12 -19.61 -2.70 -55.84
C MET A 12 -21.04 -2.20 -56.13
N ILE A 13 -21.85 -1.97 -55.10
CA ILE A 13 -23.22 -1.45 -55.23
C ILE A 13 -23.23 0.08 -55.17
N GLU A 14 -22.53 0.67 -54.20
CA GLU A 14 -22.60 2.10 -53.92
C GLU A 14 -22.04 2.96 -55.05
N GLN A 15 -20.91 2.59 -55.64
CA GLN A 15 -20.29 3.41 -56.70
C GLN A 15 -21.16 3.51 -57.96
N PRO A 16 -21.61 2.39 -58.59
CA PRO A 16 -22.48 2.46 -59.76
C PRO A 16 -23.83 3.11 -59.45
N ALA A 17 -24.39 2.90 -58.25
CA ALA A 17 -25.64 3.53 -57.85
C ALA A 17 -25.50 5.06 -57.70
N ALA A 18 -24.40 5.54 -57.13
CA ALA A 18 -24.11 6.96 -57.02
C ALA A 18 -23.93 7.60 -58.41
N GLN A 19 -23.18 6.95 -59.30
CA GLN A 19 -22.99 7.42 -60.68
C GLN A 19 -24.30 7.43 -61.48
N ALA A 20 -25.17 6.44 -61.29
CA ALA A 20 -26.50 6.41 -61.89
C ALA A 20 -27.37 7.58 -61.41
N ASN A 21 -27.40 7.85 -60.10
CA ASN A 21 -28.17 8.96 -59.53
C ASN A 21 -27.64 10.32 -60.01
N GLN A 22 -26.32 10.49 -60.08
CA GLN A 22 -25.71 11.71 -60.60
C GLN A 22 -26.01 11.92 -62.09
N ALA A 23 -26.01 10.85 -62.89
CA ALA A 23 -26.39 10.88 -64.29
C ALA A 23 -27.88 11.20 -64.48
N LEU A 24 -28.77 10.64 -63.65
CA LEU A 24 -30.20 10.98 -63.65
C LEU A 24 -30.46 12.44 -63.27
N GLN A 25 -29.74 12.95 -62.27
CA GLN A 25 -29.84 14.34 -61.84
C GLN A 25 -29.34 15.29 -62.93
N SER A 26 -28.20 14.97 -63.55
CA SER A 26 -27.65 15.73 -64.68
C SER A 26 -28.60 15.72 -65.89
N ALA A 27 -29.25 14.59 -66.16
CA ALA A 27 -30.28 14.49 -67.19
C ALA A 27 -31.52 15.34 -66.88
N ALA A 28 -31.91 15.46 -65.62
CA ALA A 28 -33.06 16.26 -65.18
C ALA A 28 -32.82 17.78 -65.29
N GLU A 29 -31.57 18.21 -65.21
CA GLU A 29 -31.16 19.62 -65.27
C GLU A 29 -30.90 20.11 -66.72
N LYS A 30 -30.77 19.20 -67.69
CA LYS A 30 -30.48 19.52 -69.10
C LYS A 30 -31.75 19.64 -69.94
N GLU A 31 -31.75 20.56 -70.91
CA GLU A 31 -32.86 20.71 -71.85
C GLU A 31 -33.04 19.46 -72.74
N PRO A 32 -34.28 19.16 -73.19
CA PRO A 32 -34.56 17.99 -74.01
C PRO A 32 -33.76 17.97 -75.31
N GLY A 33 -32.93 16.94 -75.49
CA GLY A 33 -32.06 16.78 -76.66
C GLY A 33 -30.99 15.70 -76.50
N GLU A 34 -30.02 15.65 -77.42
CA GLU A 34 -28.87 14.72 -77.36
C GLU A 34 -28.16 14.63 -76.00
N PRO A 35 -27.83 15.75 -75.31
CA PRO A 35 -27.08 15.66 -74.06
C PRO A 35 -27.90 15.09 -72.89
N GLN A 36 -29.22 15.25 -72.89
CA GLN A 36 -30.10 14.58 -71.91
C GLN A 36 -30.18 13.07 -72.20
N SER A 37 -30.26 12.68 -73.48
CA SER A 37 -30.29 11.26 -73.86
C SER A 37 -29.00 10.52 -73.51
N GLN A 38 -27.85 11.19 -73.58
CA GLN A 38 -26.56 10.59 -73.21
C GLN A 38 -26.47 10.32 -71.71
N ASP A 39 -26.89 11.28 -70.88
CA ASP A 39 -26.91 11.10 -69.42
C ASP A 39 -27.92 10.03 -68.98
N LEU A 40 -29.09 9.96 -69.63
CA LEU A 40 -30.06 8.88 -69.37
C LEU A 40 -29.52 7.51 -69.78
N ALA A 41 -28.75 7.42 -70.87
CA ALA A 41 -28.10 6.18 -71.29
C ALA A 41 -27.01 5.77 -70.29
N LEU A 42 -26.21 6.71 -69.81
CA LEU A 42 -25.20 6.48 -68.78
C LEU A 42 -25.83 6.06 -67.44
N ALA A 43 -26.97 6.67 -67.08
CA ALA A 43 -27.75 6.27 -65.91
C ALA A 43 -28.27 4.84 -66.05
N ALA A 44 -28.82 4.47 -67.21
CA ALA A 44 -29.31 3.12 -67.47
C ALA A 44 -28.17 2.07 -67.42
N GLU A 45 -27.01 2.39 -68.00
CA GLU A 45 -25.82 1.53 -67.95
C GLU A 45 -25.34 1.30 -66.50
N ASN A 46 -25.28 2.36 -65.69
CA ASN A 46 -24.86 2.26 -64.30
C ASN A 46 -25.92 1.57 -63.42
N GLN A 47 -27.21 1.72 -63.73
CA GLN A 47 -28.28 0.93 -63.10
C GLN A 47 -28.17 -0.55 -63.43
N GLU A 48 -27.82 -0.90 -64.67
CA GLU A 48 -27.59 -2.29 -65.07
C GLU A 48 -26.38 -2.89 -64.33
N LYS A 49 -25.27 -2.15 -64.22
CA LYS A 49 -24.11 -2.56 -63.41
C LYS A 49 -24.48 -2.75 -61.93
N THR A 50 -25.29 -1.86 -61.38
CA THR A 50 -25.78 -1.98 -59.99
C THR A 50 -26.64 -3.24 -59.80
N ALA A 51 -27.52 -3.54 -60.77
CA ALA A 51 -28.36 -4.75 -60.72
C ALA A 51 -27.54 -6.04 -60.82
N GLN A 52 -26.51 -6.06 -61.67
CA GLN A 52 -25.57 -7.18 -61.77
C GLN A 52 -24.79 -7.37 -60.47
N ALA A 53 -24.31 -6.27 -59.87
CA ALA A 53 -23.64 -6.29 -58.57
C ALA A 53 -24.54 -6.86 -57.46
N LEU A 54 -25.80 -6.39 -57.37
CA LEU A 54 -26.78 -6.91 -56.41
C LEU A 54 -27.05 -8.41 -56.61
N GLY A 55 -27.07 -8.88 -57.86
CA GLY A 55 -27.21 -10.30 -58.19
C GLY A 55 -26.02 -11.14 -57.69
N LEU A 56 -24.80 -10.68 -57.96
CA LEU A 56 -23.57 -11.35 -57.51
C LEU A 56 -23.46 -11.37 -55.98
N VAL A 57 -23.78 -10.26 -55.32
CA VAL A 57 -23.76 -10.14 -53.86
C VAL A 57 -24.79 -11.07 -53.22
N ALA A 58 -26.01 -11.11 -53.75
CA ALA A 58 -27.04 -12.03 -53.28
C ALA A 58 -26.62 -13.50 -53.44
N GLU A 59 -26.01 -13.86 -54.58
CA GLU A 59 -25.50 -15.21 -54.82
C GLU A 59 -24.37 -15.56 -53.84
N HIS A 60 -23.42 -14.66 -53.63
CA HIS A 60 -22.31 -14.85 -52.70
C HIS A 60 -22.79 -15.11 -51.27
N PHE A 61 -23.65 -14.23 -50.73
CA PHE A 61 -24.12 -14.37 -49.35
C PHE A 61 -25.10 -15.53 -49.16
N SER A 62 -25.86 -15.92 -50.20
CA SER A 62 -26.67 -17.14 -50.15
C SER A 62 -25.77 -18.37 -50.05
N LYS A 63 -24.77 -18.50 -50.93
CA LYS A 63 -23.81 -19.63 -50.89
C LYS A 63 -23.04 -19.67 -49.57
N LEU A 64 -22.63 -18.51 -49.06
CA LEU A 64 -21.93 -18.38 -47.79
C LEU A 64 -22.81 -18.82 -46.60
N ASN A 65 -24.10 -18.47 -46.60
CA ASN A 65 -25.05 -18.85 -45.56
C ASN A 65 -25.41 -20.35 -45.62
N ASP A 66 -25.49 -20.91 -46.83
CA ASP A 66 -25.78 -22.32 -47.05
C ASP A 66 -24.54 -23.24 -46.87
N GLY A 67 -23.38 -22.65 -46.52
CA GLY A 67 -22.12 -23.37 -46.31
C GLY A 67 -21.53 -23.96 -47.61
N GLN A 68 -21.94 -23.46 -48.77
CA GLN A 68 -21.48 -23.88 -50.08
C GLN A 68 -20.15 -23.20 -50.45
N ASP A 69 -19.46 -23.74 -51.46
CA ASP A 69 -18.22 -23.14 -51.94
C ASP A 69 -18.49 -21.75 -52.54
N VAL A 70 -17.76 -20.76 -52.02
CA VAL A 70 -17.86 -19.36 -52.41
C VAL A 70 -16.66 -18.90 -53.24
N ALA A 71 -15.70 -19.77 -53.55
CA ALA A 71 -14.46 -19.41 -54.23
C ALA A 71 -14.70 -18.60 -55.52
N GLU A 72 -15.62 -19.04 -56.37
CA GLU A 72 -15.95 -18.36 -57.63
C GLU A 72 -16.59 -16.98 -57.38
N THR A 73 -17.58 -16.91 -56.49
CA THR A 73 -18.25 -15.64 -56.16
C THR A 73 -17.34 -14.66 -55.44
N ARG A 74 -16.38 -15.16 -54.63
CA ARG A 74 -15.38 -14.35 -53.95
C ARG A 74 -14.36 -13.80 -54.94
N GLU A 75 -13.89 -14.60 -55.89
CA GLU A 75 -12.98 -14.11 -56.93
C GLU A 75 -13.66 -13.05 -57.80
N ALA A 76 -14.96 -13.20 -58.09
CA ALA A 76 -15.72 -12.18 -58.79
C ALA A 76 -15.83 -10.86 -57.99
N LEU A 77 -16.03 -10.92 -56.66
CA LEU A 77 -15.97 -9.73 -55.79
C LEU A 77 -14.57 -9.10 -55.78
N ARG A 78 -13.51 -9.91 -55.75
CA ARG A 78 -12.10 -9.45 -55.80
C ARG A 78 -11.77 -8.83 -57.15
N GLN A 79 -12.36 -9.32 -58.23
CA GLN A 79 -12.19 -8.74 -59.55
C GLN A 79 -12.89 -7.37 -59.63
N ALA A 80 -14.11 -7.26 -59.12
CA ALA A 80 -14.82 -5.98 -59.03
C ALA A 80 -14.07 -4.95 -58.16
N GLU A 81 -13.49 -5.39 -57.04
CA GLU A 81 -12.62 -4.57 -56.17
C GLU A 81 -11.40 -4.00 -56.93
N ARG A 82 -10.79 -4.80 -57.82
CA ARG A 82 -9.68 -4.34 -58.68
C ARG A 82 -10.14 -3.38 -59.77
N GLU A 83 -11.30 -3.63 -60.37
CA GLU A 83 -11.89 -2.77 -61.39
C GLU A 83 -12.33 -1.41 -60.84
N LEU A 84 -12.69 -1.35 -59.56
CA LEU A 84 -13.05 -0.12 -58.84
C LEU A 84 -11.84 0.61 -58.22
N GLU A 85 -10.62 0.11 -58.43
CA GLU A 85 -9.36 0.66 -57.89
C GLU A 85 -9.26 0.79 -56.36
N ILE A 86 -10.19 0.19 -55.61
CA ILE A 86 -10.24 0.22 -54.13
C ILE A 86 -9.39 -0.87 -53.46
N ALA A 87 -8.84 -1.79 -54.24
CA ALA A 87 -8.08 -2.94 -53.73
C ALA A 87 -6.92 -2.57 -52.79
N ARG A 88 -6.17 -1.49 -53.09
CA ARG A 88 -5.07 -1.03 -52.22
C ARG A 88 -5.55 -0.55 -50.85
N GLU A 89 -6.69 0.13 -50.81
CA GLU A 89 -7.27 0.65 -49.57
C GLU A 89 -7.80 -0.50 -48.71
N MET A 90 -8.40 -1.51 -49.34
CA MET A 90 -8.87 -2.71 -48.66
C MET A 90 -7.72 -3.58 -48.16
N ASP A 91 -6.65 -3.76 -48.94
CA ASP A 91 -5.45 -4.48 -48.49
C ASP A 91 -4.85 -3.83 -47.23
N GLN A 92 -4.66 -2.50 -47.23
CA GLN A 92 -4.13 -1.79 -46.06
C GLN A 92 -5.02 -1.93 -44.81
N ARG A 93 -6.35 -2.00 -44.99
CA ARG A 93 -7.31 -2.10 -43.89
C ARG A 93 -7.39 -3.50 -43.29
N TYR A 94 -7.19 -4.54 -44.09
CA TYR A 94 -7.35 -5.93 -43.67
C TYR A 94 -6.02 -6.63 -43.35
N GLU A 95 -4.88 -6.06 -43.73
CA GLU A 95 -3.54 -6.59 -43.42
C GLU A 95 -3.31 -6.84 -41.92
N PRO A 96 -3.67 -5.92 -40.99
CA PRO A 96 -3.51 -6.17 -39.56
C PRO A 96 -4.37 -7.34 -39.04
N SER A 97 -5.58 -7.50 -39.59
CA SER A 97 -6.48 -8.60 -39.22
C SER A 97 -6.00 -9.95 -39.73
N LYS A 98 -5.32 -9.96 -40.89
CA LYS A 98 -4.71 -11.16 -41.48
C LYS A 98 -3.51 -11.62 -40.67
N GLN A 99 -2.62 -10.70 -40.29
CA GLN A 99 -1.50 -10.99 -39.39
C GLN A 99 -1.97 -11.52 -38.04
N LEU A 100 -3.07 -10.97 -37.50
CA LEU A 100 -3.67 -11.45 -36.24
C LEU A 100 -4.26 -12.86 -36.35
N ALA A 101 -4.90 -13.19 -37.48
CA ALA A 101 -5.45 -14.52 -37.74
C ALA A 101 -4.35 -15.57 -37.93
N GLU A 102 -3.25 -15.18 -38.58
CA GLU A 102 -2.07 -16.02 -38.77
C GLU A 102 -1.40 -16.35 -37.43
N VAL A 103 -1.21 -15.34 -36.57
CA VAL A 103 -0.73 -15.48 -35.19
C VAL A 103 -1.65 -16.36 -34.33
N ALA A 104 -2.97 -16.32 -34.55
CA ALA A 104 -3.92 -17.17 -33.83
C ALA A 104 -3.92 -18.65 -34.27
N THR A 105 -3.36 -18.95 -35.46
CA THR A 105 -3.25 -20.31 -36.01
C THR A 105 -1.87 -20.95 -35.82
N GLN A 106 -0.85 -20.18 -35.45
CA GLN A 106 0.49 -20.68 -35.15
C GLN A 106 0.56 -21.39 -33.79
N ASP A 107 1.46 -22.37 -33.66
CA ASP A 107 1.79 -22.96 -32.35
C ASP A 107 2.49 -21.89 -31.49
N ALA A 108 2.00 -21.67 -30.26
CA ALA A 108 2.55 -20.68 -29.33
C ALA A 108 4.06 -20.86 -29.09
N THR A 109 4.55 -22.08 -29.22
CA THR A 109 5.98 -22.42 -29.06
C THR A 109 6.80 -21.97 -30.27
N GLU A 110 6.27 -22.14 -31.49
CA GLU A 110 6.93 -21.72 -32.73
C GLU A 110 7.01 -20.19 -32.79
N LEU A 111 5.91 -19.50 -32.46
CA LEU A 111 5.88 -18.04 -32.39
C LEU A 111 6.84 -17.48 -31.33
N MET A 112 6.97 -18.13 -30.18
CA MET A 112 7.95 -17.73 -29.16
C MET A 112 9.38 -17.84 -29.68
N GLN A 113 9.73 -18.91 -30.41
CA GLN A 113 11.06 -19.08 -31.02
C GLN A 113 11.36 -18.02 -32.08
N GLU A 114 10.37 -17.67 -32.91
CA GLU A 114 10.50 -16.60 -33.90
C GLU A 114 10.76 -15.24 -33.23
N LEU A 115 10.01 -14.92 -32.17
CA LEU A 115 10.19 -13.70 -31.39
C LEU A 115 11.54 -13.66 -30.66
N GLU A 116 12.06 -14.79 -30.16
CA GLU A 116 13.39 -14.86 -29.55
C GLU A 116 14.52 -14.66 -30.58
N ALA A 117 14.33 -15.19 -31.80
CA ALA A 117 15.27 -14.95 -32.90
C ALA A 117 15.27 -13.47 -33.33
N GLU A 118 14.10 -12.83 -33.36
CA GLU A 118 13.96 -11.40 -33.65
C GLU A 118 14.52 -10.53 -32.52
N LEU A 119 14.30 -10.92 -31.25
CA LEU A 119 14.83 -10.23 -30.07
C LEU A 119 16.35 -10.08 -30.14
N THR A 120 17.06 -11.08 -30.67
CA THR A 120 18.53 -11.02 -30.81
C THR A 120 18.98 -9.93 -31.80
N ARG A 121 18.11 -9.54 -32.74
CA ARG A 121 18.41 -8.61 -33.84
C ARG A 121 17.76 -7.23 -33.66
N ASN A 122 16.77 -7.11 -32.78
CA ASN A 122 15.95 -5.93 -32.63
C ASN A 122 16.23 -5.19 -31.29
N PRO A 123 17.06 -4.13 -31.29
CA PRO A 123 17.41 -3.40 -30.07
C PRO A 123 16.21 -2.66 -29.43
N ALA A 124 15.23 -2.21 -30.22
CA ALA A 124 14.02 -1.58 -29.70
C ALA A 124 13.16 -2.60 -28.93
N MET A 125 13.09 -3.84 -29.41
CA MET A 125 12.43 -4.94 -28.70
C MET A 125 13.18 -5.33 -27.42
N GLN A 126 14.52 -5.34 -27.44
CA GLN A 126 15.33 -5.60 -26.24
C GLN A 126 15.09 -4.56 -25.15
N GLN A 127 15.08 -3.27 -25.53
CA GLN A 127 14.79 -2.18 -24.60
C GLN A 127 13.38 -2.33 -24.02
N ALA A 128 12.38 -2.56 -24.87
CA ALA A 128 11.00 -2.73 -24.42
C ALA A 128 10.83 -3.93 -23.47
N LEU A 129 11.51 -5.05 -23.74
CA LEU A 129 11.46 -6.22 -22.86
C LEU A 129 12.14 -5.95 -21.52
N SER A 130 13.24 -5.20 -21.50
CA SER A 130 13.90 -4.77 -20.26
C SER A 130 13.01 -3.83 -19.43
N GLU A 131 12.32 -2.89 -20.08
CA GLU A 131 11.34 -2.01 -19.42
C GLU A 131 10.18 -2.81 -18.82
N ILE A 132 9.68 -3.84 -19.53
CA ILE A 132 8.67 -4.77 -19.01
C ILE A 132 9.19 -5.54 -17.79
N SER A 133 10.43 -6.05 -17.83
CA SER A 133 11.06 -6.72 -16.68
C SER A 133 11.14 -5.79 -15.47
N GLN A 134 11.65 -4.58 -15.65
CA GLN A 134 11.81 -3.61 -14.55
C GLN A 134 10.47 -3.22 -13.94
N LYS A 135 9.47 -2.94 -14.77
CA LYS A 135 8.11 -2.63 -14.32
C LYS A 135 7.50 -3.81 -13.57
N THR A 136 7.65 -5.03 -14.09
CA THR A 136 7.18 -6.26 -13.44
C THR A 136 7.82 -6.45 -12.06
N LEU A 137 9.13 -6.23 -11.94
CA LEU A 137 9.84 -6.32 -10.66
C LEU A 137 9.38 -5.24 -9.67
N GLN A 138 9.15 -4.02 -10.15
CA GLN A 138 8.60 -2.95 -9.31
C GLN A 138 7.17 -3.28 -8.84
N GLU A 139 6.33 -3.83 -9.72
CA GLU A 139 4.98 -4.30 -9.38
C GLU A 139 5.04 -5.43 -8.35
N ALA A 140 5.90 -6.43 -8.54
CA ALA A 140 6.10 -7.52 -7.59
C ALA A 140 6.60 -7.02 -6.22
N ARG A 141 7.59 -6.11 -6.19
CA ARG A 141 8.05 -5.49 -4.95
C ARG A 141 6.91 -4.77 -4.23
N ASN A 142 6.17 -3.92 -4.95
CA ASN A 142 5.05 -3.20 -4.36
C ASN A 142 3.96 -4.17 -3.86
N ALA A 143 3.69 -5.27 -4.57
CA ALA A 143 2.76 -6.31 -4.13
C ALA A 143 3.21 -6.94 -2.81
N LEU A 144 4.50 -7.25 -2.64
CA LEU A 144 5.05 -7.78 -1.38
C LEU A 144 4.97 -6.75 -0.24
N GLU A 145 5.23 -5.46 -0.51
CA GLU A 145 5.07 -4.39 0.48
C GLU A 145 3.61 -4.24 0.91
N TYR A 146 2.66 -4.30 -0.04
CA TYR A 146 1.24 -4.27 0.26
C TYR A 146 0.78 -5.51 1.03
N ALA A 147 1.28 -6.70 0.64
CA ALA A 147 1.01 -7.95 1.34
C ALA A 147 1.48 -7.90 2.81
N ALA A 148 2.68 -7.39 3.07
CA ALA A 148 3.18 -7.19 4.43
C ALA A 148 2.34 -6.17 5.22
N GLN A 149 1.92 -5.07 4.59
CA GLN A 149 1.01 -4.09 5.22
C GLN A 149 -0.37 -4.69 5.53
N ASP A 150 -0.86 -5.57 4.67
CA ASP A 150 -2.12 -6.26 4.85
C ASP A 150 -2.06 -7.29 5.98
N ASP A 151 -0.97 -8.05 6.11
CA ASP A 151 -0.69 -8.91 7.27
C ASP A 151 -0.66 -8.08 8.57
N GLN A 152 -0.03 -6.91 8.54
CA GLN A 152 -0.01 -5.99 9.67
C GLN A 152 -1.43 -5.50 10.06
N GLU A 153 -2.29 -5.24 9.07
CA GLU A 153 -3.66 -4.83 9.32
C GLU A 153 -4.54 -5.99 9.81
N VAL A 154 -4.29 -7.22 9.34
CA VAL A 154 -4.91 -8.44 9.89
C VAL A 154 -4.60 -8.55 11.38
N GLN A 155 -3.32 -8.37 11.75
CA GLN A 155 -2.89 -8.38 13.14
C GLN A 155 -3.61 -7.30 13.98
N ARG A 156 -3.64 -6.05 13.50
CA ARG A 156 -4.33 -4.96 14.20
C ARG A 156 -5.83 -5.20 14.32
N ALA A 157 -6.46 -5.75 13.29
CA ALA A 157 -7.90 -6.00 13.29
C ALA A 157 -8.26 -7.11 14.30
N ASN A 158 -7.46 -8.17 14.37
CA ASN A 158 -7.60 -9.21 15.39
C ASN A 158 -7.51 -8.62 16.81
N GLU A 159 -6.46 -7.86 17.09
CA GLU A 159 -6.27 -7.20 18.38
C GLU A 159 -7.39 -6.21 18.72
N ARG A 160 -7.85 -5.38 17.76
CA ARG A 160 -8.89 -4.36 17.97
C ARG A 160 -10.26 -4.97 18.25
N SER A 161 -10.51 -6.17 17.74
CA SER A 161 -11.78 -6.86 17.96
C SER A 161 -11.97 -7.32 19.42
N ASP A 162 -10.89 -7.41 20.19
CA ASP A 162 -10.91 -7.70 21.62
C ASP A 162 -10.72 -6.43 22.47
N GLN A 163 -11.83 -5.93 23.04
CA GLN A 163 -11.80 -4.69 23.83
C GLN A 163 -11.08 -4.83 25.19
N ASP A 164 -11.12 -6.01 25.79
CA ASP A 164 -10.43 -6.25 27.07
C ASP A 164 -8.92 -6.26 26.82
N PHE A 165 -8.48 -6.90 25.73
CA PHE A 165 -7.10 -6.86 25.27
C PHE A 165 -6.62 -5.43 24.96
N GLN A 166 -7.40 -4.64 24.20
CA GLN A 166 -7.06 -3.24 23.92
C GLN A 166 -6.89 -2.41 25.20
N THR A 167 -7.70 -2.68 26.22
CA THR A 167 -7.61 -1.98 27.51
C THR A 167 -6.31 -2.32 28.21
N LYS A 168 -5.95 -3.61 28.32
CA LYS A 168 -4.68 -4.04 28.93
C LYS A 168 -3.46 -3.49 28.17
N LYS A 169 -3.53 -3.48 26.84
CA LYS A 169 -2.47 -2.93 25.98
C LYS A 169 -2.26 -1.43 26.21
N ARG A 170 -3.34 -0.65 26.37
CA ARG A 170 -3.26 0.76 26.76
C ARG A 170 -2.62 0.92 28.14
N GLU A 171 -3.04 0.12 29.12
CA GLU A 171 -2.48 0.15 30.47
C GLU A 171 -0.96 -0.11 30.45
N LEU A 172 -0.51 -1.15 29.74
CA LEU A 172 0.90 -1.46 29.56
C LEU A 172 1.66 -0.30 28.89
N ALA A 173 1.12 0.27 27.81
CA ALA A 173 1.75 1.39 27.11
C ALA A 173 1.91 2.62 28.02
N GLU A 174 0.93 2.91 28.87
CA GLU A 174 1.01 3.98 29.85
C GLU A 174 2.04 3.67 30.96
N ASP A 175 2.10 2.43 31.45
CA ASP A 175 3.08 2.02 32.46
C ASP A 175 4.52 2.08 31.95
N LEU A 176 4.75 1.73 30.67
CA LEU A 176 6.04 1.90 30.02
C LEU A 176 6.43 3.38 29.90
N ARG A 177 5.49 4.26 29.51
CA ARG A 177 5.77 5.71 29.47
C ARG A 177 6.11 6.27 30.85
N GLU A 178 5.44 5.80 31.90
CA GLU A 178 5.75 6.21 33.27
C GLU A 178 7.16 5.75 33.67
N LEU A 179 7.50 4.48 33.42
CA LEU A 179 8.87 3.95 33.59
C LEU A 179 9.89 4.83 32.85
N GLY A 180 9.57 5.21 31.60
CA GLY A 180 10.43 6.04 30.78
C GLY A 180 10.63 7.45 31.36
N ALA A 181 9.56 8.07 31.90
CA ALA A 181 9.63 9.35 32.57
C ALA A 181 10.48 9.29 33.86
N GLU A 182 10.34 8.23 34.64
CA GLU A 182 11.12 7.98 35.86
C GLU A 182 12.61 7.74 35.56
N ALA A 183 12.93 6.91 34.56
CA ALA A 183 14.30 6.69 34.10
C ALA A 183 14.97 7.99 33.61
N SER A 184 14.22 8.78 32.85
CA SER A 184 14.62 10.12 32.40
C SER A 184 14.90 11.07 33.58
N ARG A 185 14.06 11.04 34.62
CA ARG A 185 14.24 11.86 35.82
C ARG A 185 15.47 11.41 36.60
N LEU A 186 15.66 10.11 36.79
CA LEU A 186 16.83 9.52 37.46
C LEU A 186 18.13 9.95 36.77
N SER A 187 18.17 9.86 35.45
CA SER A 187 19.28 10.29 34.58
C SER A 187 19.62 11.78 34.77
N ARG A 188 18.62 12.65 34.69
CA ARG A 188 18.80 14.12 34.73
C ARG A 188 19.03 14.68 36.12
N GLU A 189 18.48 14.06 37.16
CA GLU A 189 18.54 14.59 38.52
C GLU A 189 19.68 13.97 39.32
N LEU A 190 19.70 12.65 39.53
CA LEU A 190 20.68 12.04 40.44
C LEU A 190 21.98 11.68 39.73
N VAL A 191 21.91 11.04 38.58
CA VAL A 191 23.11 10.61 37.84
C VAL A 191 23.91 11.81 37.35
N ALA A 192 23.26 12.83 36.82
CA ALA A 192 23.93 14.07 36.41
C ALA A 192 24.62 14.79 37.58
N GLN A 193 24.00 14.81 38.77
CA GLN A 193 24.60 15.42 39.96
C GLN A 193 25.78 14.60 40.47
N ALA A 194 25.68 13.27 40.46
CA ALA A 194 26.79 12.38 40.78
C ALA A 194 27.96 12.59 39.79
N MET A 195 27.68 12.72 38.49
CA MET A 195 28.70 12.93 37.46
C MET A 195 29.42 14.28 37.62
N ASN A 196 28.67 15.35 37.92
CA ASN A 196 29.25 16.66 38.23
C ASN A 196 30.16 16.59 39.47
N ALA A 197 29.69 15.92 40.52
CA ALA A 197 30.46 15.72 41.74
C ALA A 197 31.74 14.89 41.49
N SER A 198 31.67 13.80 40.72
CA SER A 198 32.83 12.98 40.34
C SER A 198 33.85 13.77 39.53
N SER A 199 33.40 14.64 38.61
CA SER A 199 34.28 15.50 37.82
C SER A 199 35.04 16.50 38.70
N GLN A 200 34.35 17.16 39.64
CA GLN A 200 35.01 18.07 40.60
C GLN A 200 35.90 17.33 41.61
N GLY A 201 35.58 16.07 41.88
CA GLY A 201 36.38 15.14 42.69
C GLY A 201 37.48 14.44 41.92
N LYS A 202 37.69 14.76 40.64
CA LYS A 202 38.75 14.18 39.78
C LYS A 202 38.75 12.65 39.72
N THR A 203 37.58 12.00 39.89
CA THR A 203 37.44 10.54 39.83
C THR A 203 36.92 10.14 38.45
N GLU A 204 37.81 10.11 37.46
CA GLU A 204 37.45 9.87 36.05
C GLU A 204 36.82 8.48 35.80
N PRO A 205 37.30 7.36 36.40
CA PRO A 205 36.65 6.05 36.22
C PRO A 205 35.19 6.04 36.68
N ALA A 206 34.88 6.73 37.79
CA ALA A 206 33.50 6.88 38.26
C ALA A 206 32.66 7.73 37.28
N ARG A 207 33.25 8.79 36.71
CA ARG A 207 32.57 9.65 35.74
C ARG A 207 32.21 8.88 34.46
N GLU A 208 33.10 8.04 33.96
CA GLU A 208 32.85 7.18 32.79
C GLU A 208 31.66 6.25 33.04
N LYS A 209 31.63 5.57 34.20
CA LYS A 209 30.54 4.67 34.57
C LYS A 209 29.21 5.38 34.81
N LEU A 210 29.24 6.59 35.38
CA LEU A 210 28.05 7.43 35.49
C LEU A 210 27.54 7.91 34.12
N ALA A 211 28.44 8.22 33.19
CA ALA A 211 28.06 8.57 31.82
C ALA A 211 27.46 7.38 31.07
N GLU A 212 28.00 6.17 31.27
CA GLU A 212 27.43 4.93 30.75
C GLU A 212 26.02 4.70 31.31
N ALA A 213 25.83 4.78 32.63
CA ALA A 213 24.52 4.70 33.26
C ALA A 213 23.54 5.74 32.73
N GLN A 214 23.99 6.99 32.54
CA GLN A 214 23.16 8.06 32.00
C GLN A 214 22.67 7.75 30.58
N ARG A 215 23.53 7.22 29.72
CA ARG A 215 23.15 6.80 28.36
C ARG A 215 22.12 5.69 28.41
N GLN A 216 22.34 4.65 29.22
CA GLN A 216 21.43 3.52 29.31
C GLN A 216 20.06 3.90 29.88
N LEU A 217 20.00 4.78 30.89
CA LEU A 217 18.73 5.33 31.38
C LEU A 217 17.99 6.14 30.32
N ASN A 218 18.72 6.90 29.48
CA ASN A 218 18.10 7.62 28.38
C ASN A 218 17.59 6.66 27.29
N THR A 219 18.36 5.62 26.94
CA THR A 219 17.89 4.57 26.02
C THR A 219 16.61 3.90 26.53
N ALA A 220 16.58 3.51 27.81
CA ALA A 220 15.39 2.95 28.43
C ALA A 220 14.21 3.93 28.36
N ALA A 221 14.46 5.21 28.67
CA ALA A 221 13.45 6.26 28.58
C ALA A 221 12.92 6.45 27.16
N ASP A 222 13.79 6.47 26.15
CA ASP A 222 13.40 6.69 24.76
C ASP A 222 12.56 5.53 24.23
N LYS A 223 12.96 4.29 24.51
CA LYS A 223 12.22 3.08 24.14
C LYS A 223 10.85 3.00 24.82
N ALA A 224 10.80 3.28 26.11
CA ALA A 224 9.55 3.21 26.86
C ALA A 224 8.60 4.38 26.51
N ASN A 225 9.12 5.57 26.23
CA ASN A 225 8.31 6.73 25.81
C ASN A 225 7.83 6.67 24.36
N SER A 226 8.53 5.93 23.48
CA SER A 226 8.11 5.78 22.09
C SER A 226 6.86 4.93 21.93
N VAL A 227 6.52 4.12 22.94
CA VAL A 227 5.38 3.21 22.93
C VAL A 227 4.07 3.98 22.76
N ARG A 228 3.20 3.50 21.86
CA ARG A 228 1.84 4.01 21.67
C ARG A 228 0.82 2.87 21.67
N GLU A 229 -0.41 3.20 22.05
CA GLU A 229 -1.49 2.20 22.16
C GLU A 229 -1.87 1.60 20.80
N GLU A 230 -1.61 2.31 19.70
CA GLU A 230 -1.97 1.89 18.35
C GLU A 230 -0.95 0.95 17.70
N GLN A 231 0.26 0.83 18.25
CA GLN A 231 1.31 -0.08 17.75
C GLN A 231 0.93 -1.53 17.96
N LEU A 232 1.47 -2.49 17.22
CA LEU A 232 1.14 -3.91 17.44
C LEU A 232 1.62 -4.41 18.80
N LEU A 233 1.05 -5.51 19.28
CA LEU A 233 1.50 -6.10 20.54
C LEU A 233 3.01 -6.42 20.52
N ALA A 234 3.47 -7.05 19.44
CA ALA A 234 4.88 -7.43 19.28
C ALA A 234 5.81 -6.21 19.43
N ASP A 235 5.45 -5.06 18.83
CA ASP A 235 6.21 -3.81 18.95
C ASP A 235 6.30 -3.32 20.40
N ILE A 236 5.18 -3.38 21.14
CA ILE A 236 5.13 -2.95 22.55
C ILE A 236 5.96 -3.89 23.42
N ALA A 237 5.85 -5.20 23.19
CA ALA A 237 6.63 -6.20 23.92
C ALA A 237 8.14 -6.07 23.64
N GLN A 238 8.53 -5.84 22.39
CA GLN A 238 9.92 -5.56 22.03
C GLN A 238 10.42 -4.29 22.73
N ALA A 239 9.65 -3.20 22.69
CA ALA A 239 10.02 -1.96 23.37
C ALA A 239 10.17 -2.16 24.90
N ALA A 240 9.32 -2.97 25.52
CA ALA A 240 9.40 -3.32 26.93
C ALA A 240 10.69 -4.10 27.25
N GLN A 241 11.03 -5.12 26.44
CA GLN A 241 12.26 -5.91 26.60
C GLN A 241 13.53 -5.09 26.38
N GLU A 242 13.53 -4.19 25.39
CA GLU A 242 14.64 -3.28 25.13
C GLU A 242 14.81 -2.28 26.27
N ALA A 243 13.71 -1.73 26.79
CA ALA A 243 13.73 -0.86 27.97
C ALA A 243 14.25 -1.59 29.21
N GLN A 244 13.79 -2.83 29.46
CA GLN A 244 14.28 -3.70 30.54
C GLN A 244 15.80 -3.94 30.43
N SER A 245 16.28 -4.30 29.23
CA SER A 245 17.70 -4.56 28.98
C SER A 245 18.56 -3.31 29.23
N ALA A 246 18.10 -2.14 28.78
CA ALA A 246 18.76 -0.87 29.05
C ALA A 246 18.73 -0.49 30.55
N MET A 247 17.62 -0.77 31.25
CA MET A 247 17.53 -0.57 32.71
C MET A 247 18.49 -1.47 33.50
N GLN A 248 18.61 -2.74 33.11
CA GLN A 248 19.59 -3.67 33.69
C GLN A 248 21.01 -3.15 33.50
N ALA A 249 21.38 -2.75 32.28
CA ALA A 249 22.70 -2.19 31.99
C ALA A 249 22.97 -0.89 32.77
N ALA A 250 21.95 -0.04 32.97
CA ALA A 250 22.05 1.16 33.79
C ALA A 250 22.32 0.81 35.28
N SER A 251 21.61 -0.17 35.85
CA SER A 251 21.83 -0.63 37.23
C SER A 251 23.26 -1.17 37.39
N ASP A 252 23.75 -1.98 36.45
CA ASP A 252 25.11 -2.53 36.46
C ASP A 252 26.18 -1.43 36.35
N ALA A 253 25.98 -0.43 35.49
CA ALA A 253 26.87 0.72 35.39
C ALA A 253 26.88 1.56 36.68
N LEU A 254 25.73 1.72 37.35
CA LEU A 254 25.64 2.39 38.66
C LEU A 254 26.31 1.59 39.78
N ASN A 255 26.24 0.26 39.74
CA ASN A 255 26.98 -0.61 40.64
C ASN A 255 28.49 -0.40 40.50
N GLN A 256 29.00 -0.39 39.27
CA GLN A 256 30.42 -0.13 39.00
C GLN A 256 30.82 1.30 39.38
N ALA A 257 30.00 2.30 39.06
CA ALA A 257 30.23 3.68 39.48
C ALA A 257 30.29 3.82 41.01
N LYS A 258 29.48 3.04 41.74
CA LYS A 258 29.50 3.02 43.20
C LYS A 258 30.84 2.51 43.73
N ASP A 259 31.41 1.48 43.12
CA ASP A 259 32.73 0.99 43.51
C ASP A 259 33.84 2.01 43.23
N GLU A 260 33.79 2.68 42.07
CA GLU A 260 34.79 3.70 41.70
C GLU A 260 34.67 4.98 42.55
N THR A 261 33.45 5.44 42.86
CA THR A 261 33.24 6.56 43.80
C THR A 261 33.65 6.21 45.23
N ASN A 262 33.45 4.97 45.66
CA ASN A 262 33.95 4.47 46.95
C ASN A 262 35.48 4.50 47.02
N LYS A 263 36.20 4.16 45.94
CA LYS A 263 37.67 4.24 45.89
C LYS A 263 38.15 5.70 45.88
N GLY A 264 37.55 6.53 45.03
CA GLY A 264 38.00 7.92 44.82
C GLY A 264 37.71 8.88 45.98
N LYS A 265 36.79 8.55 46.90
CA LYS A 265 36.46 9.43 48.03
C LYS A 265 37.59 9.53 49.07
N ASP A 266 38.45 8.52 49.14
CA ASP A 266 39.57 8.45 50.07
C ASP A 266 40.88 9.04 49.49
N GLU A 267 40.86 9.47 48.23
CA GLU A 267 42.01 10.09 47.58
C GLU A 267 42.22 11.54 48.05
N GLN A 268 43.48 11.91 48.31
CA GLN A 268 43.82 13.28 48.69
C GLN A 268 44.18 14.10 47.44
N ILE A 269 43.21 14.83 46.91
CA ILE A 269 43.37 15.63 45.67
C ILE A 269 43.59 17.12 45.92
N HIS A 270 43.48 17.56 47.18
CA HIS A 270 43.55 18.96 47.58
C HIS A 270 44.96 19.31 48.10
N PRO A 271 45.50 20.49 47.73
CA PRO A 271 46.84 20.90 48.14
C PRO A 271 46.94 21.22 49.64
N ASP A 272 45.85 21.70 50.26
CA ASP A 272 45.80 22.08 51.67
C ASP A 272 44.40 21.89 52.29
N ASP A 273 44.34 21.91 53.63
CA ASP A 273 43.10 21.74 54.39
C ASP A 273 42.07 22.84 54.09
N LYS A 274 42.53 24.06 53.76
CA LYS A 274 41.66 25.20 53.47
C LYS A 274 40.92 25.02 52.13
N ALA A 275 41.59 24.51 51.09
CA ALA A 275 40.95 24.18 49.83
C ALA A 275 39.90 23.06 50.00
N ARG A 276 40.22 22.02 50.80
CA ARG A 276 39.26 20.95 51.14
C ARG A 276 38.03 21.50 51.86
N GLU A 277 38.23 22.34 52.88
CA GLU A 277 37.13 22.89 53.68
C GLU A 277 36.24 23.85 52.87
N THR A 278 36.83 24.61 51.94
CA THR A 278 36.07 25.47 51.02
C THR A 278 35.18 24.62 50.11
N GLN A 279 35.72 23.54 49.53
CA GLN A 279 34.96 22.65 48.67
C GLN A 279 33.86 21.91 49.45
N LYS A 280 34.15 21.45 50.67
CA LYS A 280 33.18 20.86 51.60
C LYS A 280 31.99 21.78 51.84
N ASN A 281 32.23 23.05 52.19
CA ASN A 281 31.17 24.02 52.45
C ASN A 281 30.30 24.30 51.21
N ASN A 282 30.92 24.39 50.02
CA ASN A 282 30.19 24.56 48.77
C ASN A 282 29.26 23.37 48.48
N TRP A 283 29.78 22.15 48.64
CA TRP A 283 29.00 20.93 48.44
C TRP A 283 27.90 20.73 49.48
N GLN A 284 28.12 21.12 50.73
CA GLN A 284 27.06 21.11 51.76
C GLN A 284 25.89 22.02 51.37
N ARG A 285 26.17 23.23 50.85
CA ARG A 285 25.12 24.14 50.36
C ARG A 285 24.39 23.58 49.14
N ALA A 286 25.13 23.06 48.16
CA ALA A 286 24.55 22.45 46.96
C ALA A 286 23.66 21.25 47.29
N ARG A 287 24.12 20.35 48.20
CA ARG A 287 23.34 19.22 48.69
C ARG A 287 22.03 19.65 49.34
N LYS A 288 22.07 20.69 50.17
CA LYS A 288 20.85 21.20 50.83
C LYS A 288 19.85 21.75 49.80
N GLN A 289 20.32 22.55 48.85
CA GLN A 289 19.46 23.09 47.78
C GLN A 289 18.85 21.98 46.92
N PHE A 290 19.66 20.97 46.57
CA PHE A 290 19.18 19.82 45.81
C PHE A 290 18.17 18.99 46.61
N GLN A 291 18.40 18.77 47.90
CA GLN A 291 17.42 18.09 48.76
C GLN A 291 16.10 18.88 48.87
N ASP A 292 16.16 20.20 49.04
CA ASP A 292 14.95 21.03 49.07
C ASP A 292 14.20 21.01 47.73
N GLN A 293 14.91 20.92 46.60
CA GLN A 293 14.32 20.73 45.29
C GLN A 293 13.65 19.36 45.16
N GLN A 294 14.32 18.28 45.58
CA GLN A 294 13.78 16.93 45.57
C GLN A 294 12.52 16.82 46.43
N LYS A 295 12.51 17.44 47.63
CA LYS A 295 11.32 17.49 48.50
C LYS A 295 10.13 18.15 47.82
N ARG A 296 10.34 19.28 47.14
CA ARG A 296 9.28 19.95 46.37
C ARG A 296 8.78 19.10 45.21
N ASN A 297 9.69 18.46 44.47
CA ASN A 297 9.33 17.60 43.35
C ASN A 297 8.52 16.38 43.82
N ALA A 298 8.96 15.71 44.89
CA ALA A 298 8.24 14.57 45.46
C ALA A 298 6.87 14.97 46.03
N GLN A 299 6.77 16.12 46.71
CA GLN A 299 5.50 16.64 47.18
C GLN A 299 4.52 16.97 46.03
N ASN A 300 5.03 17.53 44.93
CA ASN A 300 4.22 17.80 43.75
C ASN A 300 3.73 16.51 43.08
N LEU A 301 4.60 15.49 42.99
CA LEU A 301 4.25 14.17 42.46
C LEU A 301 3.17 13.49 43.30
N ALA A 302 3.33 13.45 44.62
CA ALA A 302 2.33 12.89 45.53
C ALA A 302 0.98 13.61 45.41
N LYS A 303 0.98 14.95 45.27
CA LYS A 303 -0.24 15.71 45.04
C LYS A 303 -0.91 15.35 43.72
N GLN A 304 -0.15 15.21 42.63
CA GLN A 304 -0.68 14.83 41.33
C GLN A 304 -1.30 13.42 41.37
N ALA A 305 -0.63 12.48 42.03
CA ALA A 305 -1.13 11.13 42.21
C ALA A 305 -2.39 11.08 43.08
N ASP A 306 -2.47 11.87 44.17
CA ASP A 306 -3.68 12.01 44.97
C ASP A 306 -4.86 12.58 44.16
N ASP A 307 -4.61 13.57 43.30
CA ASP A 307 -5.63 14.18 42.44
C ASP A 307 -6.11 13.18 41.34
N ALA A 308 -5.21 12.35 40.82
CA ALA A 308 -5.53 11.30 39.85
C ALA A 308 -6.35 10.16 40.51
N LYS A 309 -5.90 9.67 41.67
CA LYS A 309 -6.66 8.73 42.52
C LYS A 309 -8.08 9.21 42.80
N ARG A 310 -8.27 10.46 43.23
CA ARG A 310 -9.62 11.01 43.50
C ARG A 310 -10.51 11.02 42.26
N ARG A 311 -9.94 11.29 41.07
CA ARG A 311 -10.69 11.25 39.81
C ARG A 311 -11.10 9.83 39.46
N ALA A 312 -10.22 8.84 39.66
CA ALA A 312 -10.53 7.43 39.44
C ALA A 312 -11.62 6.93 40.40
N GLU A 313 -11.53 7.26 41.69
CA GLU A 313 -12.58 6.94 42.69
C GLU A 313 -13.95 7.53 42.28
N GLN A 314 -13.98 8.77 41.81
CA GLN A 314 -15.21 9.40 41.31
C GLN A 314 -15.74 8.71 40.05
N ALA A 315 -14.87 8.30 39.12
CA ALA A 315 -15.25 7.57 37.92
C ALA A 315 -15.92 6.23 38.27
N VAL A 316 -15.34 5.45 39.19
CA VAL A 316 -15.93 4.20 39.70
C VAL A 316 -17.28 4.45 40.35
N GLN A 317 -17.42 5.47 41.19
CA GLN A 317 -18.71 5.81 41.80
C GLN A 317 -19.78 6.17 40.76
N ASN A 318 -19.42 6.94 39.73
CA ASN A 318 -20.33 7.30 38.65
C ASN A 318 -20.74 6.07 37.85
N GLN A 319 -19.79 5.19 37.52
CA GLN A 319 -20.03 3.97 36.76
C GLN A 319 -20.90 2.97 37.54
N LYS A 320 -20.67 2.84 38.86
CA LYS A 320 -21.51 2.03 39.75
C LYS A 320 -22.97 2.50 39.78
N ARG A 321 -23.22 3.81 39.72
CA ARG A 321 -24.58 4.35 39.59
C ARG A 321 -25.22 4.00 38.24
N GLN A 322 -24.44 3.99 37.16
CA GLN A 322 -24.93 3.59 35.83
C GLN A 322 -25.34 2.12 35.81
N VAL A 323 -24.49 1.22 36.33
CA VAL A 323 -24.81 -0.21 36.48
C VAL A 323 -26.11 -0.38 37.27
N GLN A 324 -26.25 0.28 38.42
CA GLN A 324 -27.48 0.21 39.23
C GLN A 324 -28.73 0.70 38.48
N ASN A 325 -28.61 1.73 37.64
CA ASN A 325 -29.73 2.23 36.83
C ASN A 325 -30.14 1.24 35.73
N VAL A 326 -29.17 0.58 35.09
CA VAL A 326 -29.44 -0.46 34.09
C VAL A 326 -29.99 -1.72 34.74
N GLU A 327 -29.49 -2.13 35.90
CA GLU A 327 -30.06 -3.26 36.68
C GLU A 327 -31.55 -3.04 36.99
N ARG A 328 -31.94 -1.84 37.40
CA ARG A 328 -33.36 -1.50 37.60
C ARG A 328 -34.16 -1.60 36.30
N SER A 329 -33.57 -1.21 35.17
CA SER A 329 -34.20 -1.29 33.85
C SER A 329 -34.39 -2.75 33.40
N VAL A 330 -33.41 -3.62 33.67
CA VAL A 330 -33.52 -5.08 33.46
C VAL A 330 -34.63 -5.67 34.32
N GLN A 331 -34.71 -5.31 35.61
CA GLN A 331 -35.79 -5.77 36.49
C GLN A 331 -37.17 -5.34 36.00
N GLN A 332 -37.32 -4.11 35.51
CA GLN A 332 -38.57 -3.62 34.92
C GLN A 332 -38.93 -4.37 33.63
N ALA A 333 -37.97 -4.58 32.73
CA ALA A 333 -38.17 -5.37 31.51
C ALA A 333 -38.58 -6.81 31.83
N GLN A 334 -37.97 -7.42 32.83
CA GLN A 334 -38.32 -8.76 33.31
C GLN A 334 -39.75 -8.80 33.87
N GLN A 335 -40.15 -7.82 34.68
CA GLN A 335 -41.52 -7.72 35.20
C GLN A 335 -42.54 -7.57 34.08
N GLN A 336 -42.24 -6.77 33.05
CA GLN A 336 -43.10 -6.63 31.87
C GLN A 336 -43.18 -7.93 31.07
N LEU A 337 -42.08 -8.67 30.91
CA LEU A 337 -42.09 -9.98 30.26
C LEU A 337 -42.93 -10.99 31.06
N ASN A 338 -42.81 -11.01 32.39
CA ASN A 338 -43.62 -11.89 33.24
C ASN A 338 -45.13 -11.64 33.13
N GLN A 339 -45.55 -10.40 32.79
CA GLN A 339 -46.97 -10.08 32.54
C GLN A 339 -47.48 -10.61 31.20
N LYS A 340 -46.60 -10.76 30.20
CA LYS A 340 -46.92 -11.31 28.87
C LYS A 340 -45.73 -12.14 28.34
N PRO A 341 -45.64 -13.44 28.72
CA PRO A 341 -44.45 -14.27 28.46
C PRO A 341 -44.17 -14.54 26.98
N ASP A 342 -45.20 -14.46 26.12
CA ASP A 342 -45.10 -14.81 24.69
C ASP A 342 -44.86 -13.60 23.77
N ASP A 343 -44.73 -12.39 24.33
CA ASP A 343 -44.49 -11.17 23.57
C ASP A 343 -43.02 -11.09 23.12
N GLN A 344 -42.76 -11.28 21.81
CA GLN A 344 -41.42 -11.22 21.24
C GLN A 344 -40.74 -9.86 21.43
N GLY A 345 -41.48 -8.75 21.40
CA GLY A 345 -40.93 -7.42 21.62
C GLY A 345 -40.39 -7.25 23.04
N ARG A 346 -41.08 -7.83 24.04
CA ARG A 346 -40.62 -7.84 25.44
C ARG A 346 -39.42 -8.76 25.66
N LYS A 347 -39.36 -9.90 24.98
CA LYS A 347 -38.17 -10.79 25.00
C LYS A 347 -36.95 -10.06 24.46
N ASN A 348 -37.08 -9.39 23.32
CA ASN A 348 -36.00 -8.63 22.71
C ASN A 348 -35.57 -7.44 23.58
N ASN A 349 -36.53 -6.72 24.20
CA ASN A 349 -36.20 -5.63 25.12
C ASN A 349 -35.42 -6.13 26.34
N LEU A 350 -35.82 -7.26 26.94
CA LEU A 350 -35.07 -7.86 28.06
C LEU A 350 -33.65 -8.24 27.62
N ALA A 351 -33.50 -8.90 26.47
CA ALA A 351 -32.19 -9.28 25.94
C ALA A 351 -31.29 -8.05 25.71
N ASN A 352 -31.83 -6.98 25.12
CA ASN A 352 -31.08 -5.72 24.91
C ASN A 352 -30.65 -5.07 26.24
N GLN A 353 -31.53 -5.07 27.25
CA GLN A 353 -31.19 -4.51 28.57
C GLN A 353 -30.16 -5.37 29.30
N GLN A 354 -30.21 -6.70 29.14
CA GLN A 354 -29.21 -7.62 29.69
C GLN A 354 -27.85 -7.44 29.03
N ALA A 355 -27.80 -7.32 27.70
CA ALA A 355 -26.56 -7.01 26.97
C ALA A 355 -25.98 -5.66 27.39
N ARG A 356 -26.83 -4.65 27.60
CA ARG A 356 -26.39 -3.35 28.13
C ARG A 356 -25.86 -3.46 29.57
N LEU A 357 -26.45 -4.30 30.40
CA LEU A 357 -25.97 -4.52 31.77
C LEU A 357 -24.57 -5.14 31.79
N GLU A 358 -24.33 -6.17 30.96
CA GLU A 358 -23.01 -6.77 30.75
C GLU A 358 -21.99 -5.71 30.34
N ALA A 359 -22.29 -4.91 29.31
CA ALA A 359 -21.40 -3.84 28.85
C ALA A 359 -21.08 -2.79 29.93
N GLU A 360 -22.08 -2.36 30.73
CA GLU A 360 -21.84 -1.41 31.83
C GLU A 360 -21.05 -2.02 32.99
N LYS A 361 -21.17 -3.34 33.23
CA LYS A 361 -20.35 -4.06 34.21
C LYS A 361 -18.89 -4.18 33.76
N GLN A 362 -18.64 -4.43 32.48
CA GLN A 362 -17.28 -4.43 31.93
C GLN A 362 -16.60 -3.06 32.10
N LYS A 363 -17.31 -1.98 31.79
CA LYS A 363 -16.82 -0.61 32.06
C LYS A 363 -16.57 -0.34 33.53
N LEU A 364 -17.39 -0.88 34.44
CA LEU A 364 -17.14 -0.78 35.89
C LEU A 364 -15.86 -1.51 36.28
N ALA A 365 -15.65 -2.73 35.80
CA ALA A 365 -14.43 -3.48 36.05
C ALA A 365 -13.20 -2.74 35.53
N ALA A 366 -13.26 -2.16 34.32
CA ALA A 366 -12.19 -1.32 33.78
C ALA A 366 -11.91 -0.08 34.66
N ALA A 367 -12.96 0.62 35.11
CA ALA A 367 -12.80 1.76 36.01
C ALA A 367 -12.18 1.36 37.36
N GLU A 368 -12.54 0.19 37.89
CA GLU A 368 -11.96 -0.36 39.13
C GLU A 368 -10.47 -0.73 38.97
N ARG A 369 -10.05 -1.23 37.80
CA ARG A 369 -8.62 -1.46 37.49
C ARG A 369 -7.83 -0.14 37.49
N VAL A 370 -8.35 0.88 36.81
CA VAL A 370 -7.74 2.22 36.82
C VAL A 370 -7.64 2.76 38.25
N GLN A 371 -8.69 2.59 39.07
CA GLN A 371 -8.64 2.99 40.48
C GLN A 371 -7.52 2.27 41.25
N GLN A 372 -7.38 0.95 41.09
CA GLN A 372 -6.33 0.18 41.77
C GLN A 372 -4.93 0.64 41.37
N ARG A 373 -4.73 0.95 40.10
CA ARG A 373 -3.46 1.49 39.58
C ARG A 373 -3.14 2.85 40.18
N GLU A 374 -4.08 3.80 40.09
CA GLU A 374 -3.91 5.15 40.65
C GLU A 374 -3.72 5.13 42.18
N GLU A 375 -4.30 4.14 42.87
CA GLU A 375 -4.03 3.90 44.29
C GLU A 375 -2.60 3.42 44.55
N ALA A 376 -2.08 2.52 43.72
CA ALA A 376 -0.70 2.06 43.78
C ALA A 376 0.27 3.22 43.47
N ASP A 377 -0.04 4.06 42.48
CA ASP A 377 0.76 5.23 42.09
C ASP A 377 0.80 6.27 43.19
N ALA A 378 -0.35 6.58 43.79
CA ALA A 378 -0.41 7.47 44.95
C ALA A 378 0.43 6.94 46.11
N LYS A 379 0.33 5.64 46.41
CA LYS A 379 1.15 5.01 47.45
C LYS A 379 2.64 5.14 47.14
N ARG A 380 3.07 4.82 45.91
CA ARG A 380 4.47 4.96 45.48
C ARG A 380 4.97 6.39 45.59
N ALA A 381 4.17 7.37 45.14
CA ALA A 381 4.53 8.77 45.22
C ALA A 381 4.68 9.26 46.68
N HIS A 382 3.84 8.77 47.60
CA HIS A 382 3.98 9.03 49.04
C HIS A 382 5.22 8.34 49.63
N ASP A 383 5.48 7.08 49.27
CA ASP A 383 6.67 6.34 49.72
C ASP A 383 7.95 7.06 49.26
N GLN A 384 8.01 7.54 48.01
CA GLN A 384 9.10 8.36 47.49
C GLN A 384 9.24 9.70 48.23
N GLN A 385 8.12 10.37 48.52
CA GLN A 385 8.11 11.62 49.30
C GLN A 385 8.67 11.39 50.71
N ASP A 386 8.26 10.32 51.38
CA ASP A 386 8.73 9.96 52.71
C ASP A 386 10.21 9.58 52.70
N GLU A 387 10.66 8.82 51.69
CA GLU A 387 12.07 8.49 51.53
C GLU A 387 12.92 9.75 51.38
N VAL A 388 12.51 10.70 50.52
CA VAL A 388 13.22 11.97 50.31
C VAL A 388 13.20 12.85 51.58
N ASN A 389 12.11 12.81 52.35
CA ASN A 389 11.97 13.56 53.60
C ASN A 389 12.83 13.00 54.72
N GLN A 390 12.91 11.67 54.84
CA GLN A 390 13.65 10.96 55.87
C GLN A 390 15.14 10.79 55.52
N ARG A 391 15.53 11.00 54.26
CA ARG A 391 16.91 10.90 53.77
C ARG A 391 17.85 11.78 54.57
N GLN A 392 18.65 11.14 55.43
CA GLN A 392 19.70 11.80 56.17
C GLN A 392 20.92 12.03 55.28
N LEU A 393 21.51 13.21 55.42
CA LEU A 393 22.64 13.67 54.64
C LEU A 393 23.88 13.61 55.54
N PRO A 394 24.67 12.51 55.55
CA PRO A 394 25.82 12.38 56.44
C PRO A 394 26.88 13.43 56.13
N GLU A 395 27.63 13.83 57.15
CA GLU A 395 28.66 14.86 57.03
C GLU A 395 29.76 14.48 56.03
N LEU A 396 30.29 15.50 55.36
CA LEU A 396 31.39 15.35 54.41
C LEU A 396 32.72 15.38 55.15
N ASN A 397 33.25 14.20 55.46
CA ASN A 397 34.46 14.01 56.26
C ASN A 397 35.57 13.26 55.52
N ALA A 398 35.30 12.79 54.30
CA ALA A 398 36.30 12.12 53.49
C ALA A 398 37.37 13.10 52.97
N PRO A 399 38.59 12.62 52.66
CA PRO A 399 39.65 13.41 52.04
C PRO A 399 39.21 14.13 50.77
N ASN A 400 38.30 13.53 49.99
CA ASN A 400 37.69 14.11 48.81
C ASN A 400 36.18 14.35 49.00
N PRO A 401 35.77 15.55 49.48
CA PRO A 401 34.36 15.85 49.73
C PRO A 401 33.48 15.76 48.49
N ALA A 402 34.01 16.10 47.31
CA ALA A 402 33.26 16.05 46.05
C ALA A 402 32.95 14.60 45.64
N THR A 403 33.94 13.71 45.66
CA THR A 403 33.70 12.29 45.36
C THR A 403 32.87 11.62 46.45
N GLN A 404 32.93 12.08 47.71
CA GLN A 404 31.99 11.61 48.74
C GLN A 404 30.54 12.02 48.45
N VAL A 405 30.29 13.20 47.86
CA VAL A 405 28.93 13.56 47.37
C VAL A 405 28.54 12.67 46.19
N ALA A 406 29.45 12.44 45.24
CA ALA A 406 29.20 11.54 44.13
C ALA A 406 28.83 10.14 44.63
N ASP A 407 29.57 9.60 45.60
CA ASP A 407 29.33 8.32 46.25
C ASP A 407 27.93 8.20 46.87
N GLN A 408 27.45 9.27 47.50
CA GLN A 408 26.10 9.33 48.08
C GLN A 408 25.02 9.36 46.99
N TYR A 409 25.18 10.22 45.99
CA TYR A 409 24.21 10.35 44.89
C TYR A 409 24.16 9.11 44.01
N THR A 410 25.31 8.48 43.73
CA THR A 410 25.37 7.18 43.04
C THR A 410 24.66 6.10 43.86
N ASN A 411 24.81 6.09 45.19
CA ASN A 411 24.10 5.14 46.03
C ASN A 411 22.57 5.33 45.99
N PHE A 412 22.08 6.57 45.99
CA PHE A 412 20.65 6.85 45.81
C PHE A 412 20.18 6.50 44.41
N ALA A 413 20.96 6.82 43.38
CA ALA A 413 20.64 6.50 42.00
C ALA A 413 20.56 4.99 41.79
N LYS A 414 21.48 4.22 42.39
CA LYS A 414 21.49 2.76 42.38
C LYS A 414 20.21 2.18 43.00
N ALA A 415 19.79 2.67 44.16
CA ALA A 415 18.59 2.15 44.83
C ALA A 415 17.33 2.33 43.96
N LEU A 416 17.16 3.52 43.38
CA LEU A 416 16.07 3.82 42.46
C LEU A 416 16.19 3.04 41.14
N ALA A 417 17.41 2.88 40.60
CA ALA A 417 17.62 2.10 39.39
C ALA A 417 17.24 0.63 39.58
N GLU A 418 17.49 0.04 40.75
CA GLU A 418 17.09 -1.34 41.03
C GLU A 418 15.57 -1.50 41.15
N GLU A 419 14.87 -0.51 41.73
CA GLU A 419 13.40 -0.48 41.75
C GLU A 419 12.84 -0.38 40.33
N LEU A 420 13.35 0.56 39.52
CA LEU A 420 12.93 0.72 38.13
C LEU A 420 13.27 -0.50 37.28
N LYS A 421 14.39 -1.18 37.55
CA LYS A 421 14.75 -2.44 36.92
C LYS A 421 13.73 -3.53 37.23
N GLN A 422 13.41 -3.77 38.51
CA GLN A 422 12.37 -4.75 38.89
C GLN A 422 11.01 -4.41 38.26
N ARG A 423 10.65 -3.13 38.22
CA ARG A 423 9.44 -2.67 37.52
C ARG A 423 9.51 -2.99 36.03
N SER A 424 10.64 -2.72 35.37
CA SER A 424 10.82 -3.02 33.95
C SER A 424 10.78 -4.51 33.64
N GLU A 425 11.28 -5.37 34.54
CA GLU A 425 11.18 -6.83 34.45
C GLU A 425 9.71 -7.26 34.51
N ASN A 426 8.96 -6.79 35.51
CA ASN A 426 7.53 -7.09 35.64
C ASN A 426 6.74 -6.59 34.42
N LEU A 427 7.08 -5.41 33.88
CA LEU A 427 6.41 -4.86 32.71
C LEU A 427 6.72 -5.67 31.45
N ALA A 428 7.97 -6.09 31.24
CA ALA A 428 8.35 -6.96 30.14
C ALA A 428 7.68 -8.34 30.24
N GLU A 429 7.53 -8.89 31.45
CA GLU A 429 6.75 -10.11 31.69
C GLU A 429 5.26 -9.90 31.39
N SER A 430 4.67 -8.79 31.83
CA SER A 430 3.26 -8.46 31.54
C SER A 430 3.00 -8.16 30.07
N ALA A 431 4.03 -7.76 29.32
CA ALA A 431 3.97 -7.60 27.88
C ALA A 431 3.93 -8.94 27.12
N ASN A 432 4.16 -10.06 27.82
CA ASN A 432 3.86 -11.38 27.30
C ASN A 432 2.40 -11.74 27.64
N PHE A 433 1.49 -11.34 26.75
CA PHE A 433 0.05 -11.53 26.94
C PHE A 433 -0.38 -13.01 26.90
N GLY A 434 0.51 -13.95 26.57
CA GLY A 434 0.19 -15.38 26.55
C GLY A 434 -1.11 -15.66 25.77
N GLU A 435 -2.01 -16.47 26.33
CA GLU A 435 -3.29 -16.87 25.74
C GLU A 435 -4.43 -15.84 25.91
N GLU A 436 -4.12 -14.58 26.19
CA GLU A 436 -5.15 -13.57 26.54
C GLU A 436 -5.83 -12.89 25.34
N LEU A 437 -5.35 -13.11 24.12
CA LEU A 437 -5.92 -12.52 22.91
C LEU A 437 -7.17 -13.30 22.47
N ASN A 438 -8.34 -12.67 22.50
CA ASN A 438 -9.62 -13.28 22.19
C ASN A 438 -10.38 -12.55 21.08
N PRO A 439 -9.92 -12.62 19.81
CA PRO A 439 -10.59 -11.96 18.71
C PRO A 439 -11.96 -12.58 18.46
N THR A 440 -12.90 -11.79 17.94
CA THR A 440 -14.24 -12.33 17.65
C THR A 440 -14.20 -13.35 16.51
N GLN A 441 -15.08 -14.34 16.53
CA GLN A 441 -15.18 -15.35 15.46
C GLN A 441 -15.34 -14.72 14.06
N GLN A 442 -16.17 -13.67 13.96
CA GLN A 442 -16.38 -12.95 12.71
C GLN A 442 -15.08 -12.27 12.24
N GLN A 443 -14.31 -11.68 13.17
CA GLN A 443 -13.03 -11.08 12.84
C GLN A 443 -12.04 -12.15 12.34
N LEU A 444 -11.87 -13.26 13.04
CA LEU A 444 -10.96 -14.34 12.64
C LEU A 444 -11.30 -14.90 11.26
N ALA A 445 -12.59 -15.08 10.95
CA ALA A 445 -13.03 -15.55 9.65
C ALA A 445 -12.66 -14.56 8.52
N SER A 446 -12.86 -13.26 8.76
CA SER A 446 -12.46 -12.22 7.80
C SER A 446 -10.94 -12.12 7.64
N SER A 447 -10.20 -12.29 8.73
CA SER A 447 -8.74 -12.32 8.74
C SER A 447 -8.20 -13.51 7.95
N ASN A 448 -8.82 -14.69 8.09
CA ASN A 448 -8.46 -15.89 7.32
C ASN A 448 -8.70 -15.71 5.81
N GLU A 449 -9.84 -15.14 5.42
CA GLU A 449 -10.13 -14.84 4.01
C GLU A 449 -9.10 -13.84 3.43
N ARG A 450 -8.76 -12.81 4.19
CA ARG A 450 -7.74 -11.84 3.79
C ARG A 450 -6.37 -12.49 3.67
N GLN A 451 -6.00 -13.38 4.60
CA GLN A 451 -4.73 -14.12 4.54
C GLN A 451 -4.63 -14.98 3.28
N GLY A 452 -5.73 -15.65 2.88
CA GLY A 452 -5.76 -16.41 1.62
C GLY A 452 -5.48 -15.53 0.40
N GLN A 453 -6.07 -14.32 0.35
CA GLN A 453 -5.81 -13.35 -0.72
C GLN A 453 -4.34 -12.87 -0.73
N ILE A 454 -3.76 -12.63 0.45
CA ILE A 454 -2.34 -12.29 0.59
C ILE A 454 -1.47 -13.43 0.05
N THR A 455 -1.75 -14.68 0.42
CA THR A 455 -1.03 -15.85 -0.09
C THR A 455 -1.07 -15.92 -1.63
N GLU A 456 -2.24 -15.69 -2.24
CA GLU A 456 -2.38 -15.65 -3.71
C GLU A 456 -1.56 -14.52 -4.35
N ASP A 457 -1.64 -13.31 -3.80
CA ASP A 457 -0.90 -12.15 -4.31
C ASP A 457 0.63 -12.37 -4.24
N VAL A 458 1.12 -13.03 -3.18
CA VAL A 458 2.55 -13.38 -3.01
C VAL A 458 2.97 -14.47 -4.01
N GLN A 459 2.12 -15.47 -4.27
CA GLN A 459 2.39 -16.45 -5.32
C GLN A 459 2.46 -15.80 -6.70
N GLN A 460 1.59 -14.83 -6.98
CA GLN A 460 1.63 -14.07 -8.22
C GLN A 460 2.91 -13.23 -8.33
N ALA A 461 3.33 -12.58 -7.24
CA ALA A 461 4.59 -11.84 -7.20
C ALA A 461 5.80 -12.75 -7.46
N ALA A 462 5.81 -13.98 -6.92
CA ALA A 462 6.86 -14.97 -7.21
C ALA A 462 6.93 -15.29 -8.72
N GLU A 463 5.78 -15.50 -9.37
CA GLU A 463 5.73 -15.77 -10.82
C GLU A 463 6.13 -14.55 -11.65
N ASP A 464 5.76 -13.34 -11.23
CA ASP A 464 6.18 -12.09 -11.86
C ASP A 464 7.71 -11.93 -11.83
N VAL A 465 8.35 -12.24 -10.70
CA VAL A 465 9.82 -12.23 -10.58
C VAL A 465 10.45 -13.35 -11.43
N ALA A 466 9.88 -14.55 -11.44
CA ALA A 466 10.35 -15.64 -12.28
C ALA A 466 10.26 -15.30 -13.78
N ARG A 467 9.18 -14.62 -14.19
CA ARG A 467 8.99 -14.09 -15.55
C ARG A 467 10.06 -13.08 -15.91
N ALA A 468 10.30 -12.09 -15.04
CA ALA A 468 11.38 -11.13 -15.24
C ALA A 468 12.76 -11.83 -15.37
N ALA A 469 13.03 -12.87 -14.58
CA ALA A 469 14.25 -13.66 -14.70
C ALA A 469 14.39 -14.36 -16.08
N ARG A 470 13.28 -14.84 -16.65
CA ARG A 470 13.25 -15.42 -18.00
C ARG A 470 13.52 -14.36 -19.07
N HIS A 471 12.96 -13.16 -18.92
CA HIS A 471 13.23 -12.03 -19.82
C HIS A 471 14.69 -11.60 -19.78
N GLU A 472 15.28 -11.44 -18.59
CA GLU A 472 16.71 -11.12 -18.46
C GLU A 472 17.61 -12.20 -19.06
N ARG A 473 17.16 -13.48 -19.04
CA ARG A 473 17.87 -14.57 -19.70
C ARG A 473 17.82 -14.43 -21.22
N ARG A 474 16.66 -14.09 -21.77
CA ARG A 474 16.48 -13.82 -23.22
C ARG A 474 17.28 -12.61 -23.68
N LEU A 475 17.46 -11.62 -22.79
CA LEU A 475 18.30 -10.43 -23.01
C LEU A 475 19.81 -10.70 -22.81
N ASN A 476 20.23 -11.93 -22.51
CA ASN A 476 21.63 -12.27 -22.20
C ASN A 476 22.23 -11.40 -21.08
N ASN A 477 21.47 -11.14 -20.01
CA ASN A 477 21.92 -10.42 -18.83
C ASN A 477 22.24 -11.37 -17.66
N PRO A 478 23.40 -12.07 -17.66
CA PRO A 478 23.70 -13.09 -16.66
C PRO A 478 23.81 -12.54 -15.23
N ARG A 479 24.04 -11.24 -15.06
CA ARG A 479 24.15 -10.60 -13.73
C ARG A 479 22.81 -10.50 -13.01
N ALA A 480 21.70 -10.50 -13.73
CA ALA A 480 20.36 -10.38 -13.17
C ALA A 480 19.62 -11.73 -13.07
N VAL A 481 19.94 -12.66 -13.96
CA VAL A 481 19.21 -13.94 -14.11
C VAL A 481 19.26 -14.82 -12.86
N GLU A 482 20.44 -14.97 -12.23
CA GLU A 482 20.61 -15.85 -11.07
C GLU A 482 20.02 -15.22 -9.78
N PRO A 483 20.26 -13.94 -9.46
CA PRO A 483 19.58 -13.27 -8.34
C PRO A 483 18.06 -13.25 -8.46
N LEU A 484 17.51 -13.02 -9.66
CA LEU A 484 16.05 -13.01 -9.87
C LEU A 484 15.42 -14.39 -9.74
N GLN A 485 16.09 -15.45 -10.21
CA GLN A 485 15.63 -16.82 -9.96
C GLN A 485 15.59 -17.13 -8.47
N GLN A 486 16.68 -16.83 -7.75
CA GLN A 486 16.74 -17.05 -6.32
C GLN A 486 15.66 -16.25 -5.57
N ALA A 487 15.44 -14.98 -5.96
CA ALA A 487 14.37 -14.17 -5.37
C ALA A 487 12.99 -14.79 -5.64
N SER A 488 12.71 -15.26 -6.86
CA SER A 488 11.43 -15.90 -7.17
C SER A 488 11.20 -17.18 -6.36
N GLU A 489 12.23 -18.00 -6.14
CA GLU A 489 12.16 -19.21 -5.33
C GLU A 489 11.92 -18.87 -3.85
N ASN A 490 12.65 -17.89 -3.31
CA ASN A 490 12.46 -17.43 -1.93
C ASN A 490 11.04 -16.88 -1.70
N ILE A 491 10.52 -16.06 -2.63
CA ILE A 491 9.15 -15.52 -2.51
C ILE A 491 8.12 -16.66 -2.57
N ARG A 492 8.33 -17.64 -3.45
CA ARG A 492 7.48 -18.83 -3.54
C ARG A 492 7.52 -19.67 -2.26
N ASP A 493 8.68 -19.78 -1.63
CA ASP A 493 8.84 -20.47 -0.35
C ASP A 493 8.13 -19.71 0.80
N VAL A 494 8.18 -18.37 0.81
CA VAL A 494 7.41 -17.56 1.77
C VAL A 494 5.92 -17.79 1.59
N ALA A 495 5.42 -17.80 0.35
CA ALA A 495 4.01 -18.07 0.09
C ALA A 495 3.57 -19.46 0.57
N ASN A 496 4.35 -20.50 0.26
CA ASN A 496 3.97 -21.89 0.55
C ASN A 496 4.20 -22.31 2.01
N ASN A 497 5.08 -21.63 2.73
CA ASN A 497 5.42 -21.97 4.11
C ASN A 497 4.86 -20.95 5.09
N GLU A 498 5.29 -19.68 5.01
CA GLU A 498 4.94 -18.67 6.02
C GLU A 498 3.51 -18.17 5.86
N SER A 499 3.13 -17.69 4.67
CA SER A 499 1.77 -17.19 4.41
C SER A 499 0.71 -18.31 4.51
N ALA A 500 1.01 -19.49 3.97
CA ALA A 500 0.14 -20.66 4.11
C ALA A 500 0.05 -21.16 5.57
N ASN A 501 1.13 -21.08 6.36
CA ASN A 501 1.04 -21.40 7.79
C ASN A 501 0.17 -20.36 8.52
N ALA A 502 0.32 -19.06 8.23
CA ALA A 502 -0.54 -18.02 8.79
C ALA A 502 -2.03 -18.28 8.50
N GLU A 503 -2.37 -18.67 7.27
CA GLU A 503 -3.73 -19.07 6.89
C GLU A 503 -4.21 -20.29 7.68
N ASN A 504 -3.40 -21.34 7.76
CA ASN A 504 -3.76 -22.54 8.52
C ASN A 504 -3.98 -22.26 10.02
N GLN A 505 -3.14 -21.41 10.63
CA GLN A 505 -3.29 -21.04 12.04
C GLN A 505 -4.53 -20.16 12.26
N LEU A 506 -4.83 -19.21 11.35
CA LEU A 506 -6.06 -18.43 11.40
C LEU A 506 -7.29 -19.33 11.27
N GLN A 507 -7.27 -20.32 10.38
CA GLN A 507 -8.35 -21.30 10.27
C GLN A 507 -8.51 -22.15 11.54
N ALA A 508 -7.40 -22.54 12.19
CA ALA A 508 -7.44 -23.23 13.48
C ALA A 508 -8.09 -22.36 14.56
N ALA A 509 -7.72 -21.07 14.64
CA ALA A 509 -8.32 -20.11 15.55
C ALA A 509 -9.83 -19.89 15.28
N VAL A 510 -10.25 -19.85 14.01
CA VAL A 510 -11.68 -19.80 13.64
C VAL A 510 -12.43 -21.01 14.17
N ASN A 511 -11.86 -22.20 14.04
CA ASN A 511 -12.47 -23.45 14.48
C ASN A 511 -12.56 -23.52 16.02
N GLU A 512 -11.54 -23.04 16.72
CA GLU A 512 -11.54 -22.92 18.20
C GLU A 512 -12.64 -21.95 18.67
N ALA A 513 -12.72 -20.76 18.07
CA ALA A 513 -13.74 -19.77 18.39
C ALA A 513 -15.17 -20.28 18.13
N GLN A 514 -15.37 -21.08 17.07
CA GLN A 514 -16.63 -21.75 16.79
C GLN A 514 -17.02 -22.75 17.88
N GLN A 515 -16.09 -23.61 18.29
CA GLN A 515 -16.34 -24.61 19.33
C GLN A 515 -16.64 -23.96 20.68
N ALA A 516 -15.97 -22.85 21.00
CA ALA A 516 -16.23 -22.06 22.20
C ALA A 516 -17.63 -21.42 22.19
N ALA A 517 -18.12 -20.98 21.02
CA ALA A 517 -19.47 -20.44 20.86
C ALA A 517 -20.57 -21.51 20.99
N GLU A 518 -20.31 -22.73 20.50
CA GLU A 518 -21.26 -23.85 20.56
C GLU A 518 -21.32 -24.52 21.95
N ASN A 519 -20.22 -24.51 22.69
CA ASN A 519 -20.13 -25.01 24.07
C ASN A 519 -19.60 -23.93 25.01
N PRO A 520 -20.42 -22.91 25.38
CA PRO A 520 -19.98 -21.86 26.30
C PRO A 520 -19.59 -22.49 27.64
N PRO A 521 -18.31 -22.44 28.06
CA PRO A 521 -17.92 -23.01 29.32
C PRO A 521 -18.59 -22.24 30.44
N GLY A 522 -19.16 -22.97 31.40
CA GLY A 522 -19.41 -22.42 32.72
C GLY A 522 -18.07 -22.05 33.36
N ASN A 523 -17.66 -20.79 33.21
CA ASN A 523 -16.62 -20.14 34.02
C ASN A 523 -15.24 -20.84 34.03
N SER A 524 -14.72 -21.21 32.87
CA SER A 524 -13.32 -21.62 32.71
C SER A 524 -12.73 -20.91 31.49
N ASN A 525 -11.59 -20.21 31.68
CA ASN A 525 -10.68 -19.78 30.63
C ASN A 525 -10.60 -20.87 29.54
N SER A 526 -11.24 -20.66 28.40
CA SER A 526 -10.86 -21.38 27.20
C SER A 526 -9.52 -20.79 26.76
N PRO A 527 -8.45 -21.59 26.66
CA PRO A 527 -7.17 -21.09 26.18
C PRO A 527 -7.35 -20.71 24.72
N ASN A 528 -7.32 -19.42 24.36
CA ASN A 528 -7.28 -18.99 22.95
C ASN A 528 -5.84 -19.06 22.44
N GLU A 529 -5.25 -20.25 22.59
CA GLU A 529 -3.88 -20.53 22.22
C GLU A 529 -3.72 -20.44 20.69
N GLU A 530 -4.73 -20.86 19.93
CA GLU A 530 -4.69 -20.82 18.46
C GLU A 530 -4.79 -19.39 17.92
N ALA A 531 -5.51 -18.48 18.59
CA ALA A 531 -5.57 -17.08 18.18
C ALA A 531 -4.20 -16.39 18.30
N LEU A 532 -3.44 -16.69 19.35
CA LEU A 532 -2.08 -16.15 19.52
C LEU A 532 -1.09 -16.78 18.53
N LYS A 533 -1.18 -18.10 18.31
CA LYS A 533 -0.37 -18.79 17.28
C LYS A 533 -0.64 -18.19 15.90
N ALA A 534 -1.91 -17.95 15.57
CA ALA A 534 -2.30 -17.27 14.34
C ALA A 534 -1.66 -15.90 14.22
N GLN A 535 -1.72 -15.08 15.28
CA GLN A 535 -1.08 -13.77 15.29
C GLN A 535 0.43 -13.86 15.05
N SER A 536 1.12 -14.79 15.72
CA SER A 536 2.57 -14.99 15.52
C SER A 536 2.93 -15.51 14.13
N ALA A 537 2.08 -16.32 13.51
CA ALA A 537 2.28 -16.81 12.17
C ALA A 537 2.09 -15.70 11.12
N VAL A 538 1.11 -14.82 11.32
CA VAL A 538 0.91 -13.62 10.49
C VAL A 538 2.09 -12.66 10.66
N GLU A 539 2.62 -12.46 11.87
CA GLU A 539 3.83 -11.66 12.10
C GLU A 539 5.07 -12.23 11.38
N ASN A 540 5.24 -13.56 11.40
CA ASN A 540 6.33 -14.22 10.68
C ASN A 540 6.20 -14.04 9.15
N ALA A 541 4.98 -14.16 8.62
CA ALA A 541 4.69 -13.89 7.21
C ALA A 541 4.98 -12.43 6.84
N GLU A 542 4.50 -11.46 7.61
CA GLU A 542 4.77 -10.03 7.43
C GLU A 542 6.29 -9.77 7.33
N ASN A 543 7.05 -10.26 8.30
CA ASN A 543 8.49 -10.07 8.37
C ASN A 543 9.22 -10.74 7.19
N ALA A 544 8.77 -11.92 6.76
CA ALA A 544 9.33 -12.61 5.61
C ALA A 544 9.07 -11.84 4.31
N LEU A 545 7.85 -11.34 4.12
CA LEU A 545 7.45 -10.55 2.95
C LEU A 545 8.21 -9.23 2.86
N ALA A 546 8.33 -8.50 3.98
CA ALA A 546 9.08 -7.26 4.05
C ALA A 546 10.55 -7.47 3.64
N ARG A 547 11.19 -8.57 4.09
CA ARG A 547 12.56 -8.93 3.70
C ARG A 547 12.67 -9.23 2.21
N GLN A 548 11.70 -9.94 1.62
CA GLN A 548 11.72 -10.21 0.18
C GLN A 548 11.55 -8.93 -0.65
N ALA A 549 10.70 -7.99 -0.22
CA ALA A 549 10.58 -6.68 -0.87
C ALA A 549 11.90 -5.88 -0.84
N GLU A 550 12.60 -5.90 0.29
CA GLU A 550 13.92 -5.26 0.42
C GLU A 550 14.97 -5.93 -0.48
N GLN A 551 14.98 -7.26 -0.55
CA GLN A 551 15.86 -8.01 -1.46
C GLN A 551 15.61 -7.66 -2.93
N LEU A 552 14.34 -7.58 -3.36
CA LEU A 552 14.00 -7.14 -4.72
C LEU A 552 14.46 -5.71 -5.00
N THR A 553 14.39 -4.81 -4.01
CA THR A 553 14.91 -3.44 -4.15
C THR A 553 16.41 -3.45 -4.46
N GLY A 554 17.17 -4.27 -3.74
CA GLY A 554 18.61 -4.44 -3.98
C GLY A 554 18.96 -5.02 -5.36
N ILE A 555 18.04 -5.77 -6.00
CA ILE A 555 18.22 -6.29 -7.38
C ILE A 555 17.77 -5.26 -8.43
N LEU A 556 16.71 -4.49 -8.15
CA LEU A 556 16.13 -3.52 -9.07
C LEU A 556 17.04 -2.31 -9.31
N GLU A 557 17.66 -1.76 -8.26
CA GLU A 557 18.58 -0.60 -8.37
C GLU A 557 19.71 -0.80 -9.40
N PRO A 558 20.51 -1.88 -9.35
CA PRO A 558 21.57 -2.10 -10.33
C PRO A 558 21.03 -2.39 -11.74
N LEU A 559 19.82 -2.95 -11.87
CA LEU A 559 19.17 -3.17 -13.17
C LEU A 559 18.77 -1.84 -13.84
N ILE A 560 18.20 -0.92 -13.08
CA ILE A 560 17.87 0.43 -13.56
C ILE A 560 19.16 1.16 -13.97
N ALA A 561 20.17 1.15 -13.10
CA ALA A 561 21.45 1.81 -13.37
C ALA A 561 22.20 1.21 -14.59
N ALA A 562 22.11 -0.11 -14.79
CA ALA A 562 22.70 -0.78 -15.95
C ALA A 562 21.98 -0.42 -17.26
N ASN A 563 20.66 -0.27 -17.23
CA ASN A 563 19.89 0.12 -18.42
C ASN A 563 20.10 1.59 -18.81
N GLU A 564 20.32 2.46 -17.81
CA GLU A 564 20.77 3.84 -18.04
C GLU A 564 22.19 3.91 -18.63
N SER A 565 23.06 2.96 -18.27
CA SER A 565 24.46 2.89 -18.72
C SER A 565 24.64 2.20 -20.09
N ASN A 566 23.85 1.18 -20.41
CA ASN A 566 23.89 0.46 -21.70
C ASN A 566 23.34 1.30 -22.87
N ASN A 567 22.69 2.44 -22.60
CA ASN A 567 22.39 3.46 -23.61
C ASN A 567 23.62 4.28 -24.04
N GLY A 568 24.83 3.97 -23.52
CA GLY A 568 26.05 4.74 -23.75
C GLY A 568 27.12 4.10 -24.65
N GLU A 569 27.20 2.78 -24.82
CA GLU A 569 28.31 2.17 -25.58
C GLU A 569 27.93 0.89 -26.33
N ALA A 570 27.75 1.02 -27.65
CA ALA A 570 27.93 -0.08 -28.58
C ALA A 570 28.88 0.38 -29.70
N SER A 571 30.18 0.11 -29.54
CA SER A 571 31.13 0.07 -30.65
C SER A 571 31.85 -1.27 -30.65
N PRO A 572 31.95 -1.96 -31.80
CA PRO A 572 32.64 -3.25 -31.90
C PRO A 572 34.17 -3.05 -31.82
N PRO A 573 34.94 -4.11 -31.45
CA PRO A 573 36.39 -4.01 -31.34
C PRO A 573 37.00 -3.91 -32.73
N ASN A 574 37.63 -2.78 -33.05
CA ASN A 574 38.43 -2.66 -34.26
C ASN A 574 39.93 -2.75 -33.93
N ASP A 575 40.55 -3.71 -34.59
CA ASP A 575 41.95 -4.09 -34.54
C ASP A 575 42.81 -3.11 -35.36
N GLY A 576 44.05 -2.90 -34.92
CA GLY A 576 45.16 -2.38 -35.72
C GLY A 576 45.35 -0.86 -35.81
N SER A 577 46.31 -0.31 -35.06
CA SER A 577 47.54 0.32 -35.60
C SER A 577 48.35 1.09 -34.55
N GLN A 578 49.66 1.01 -34.69
CA GLN A 578 50.75 1.30 -33.77
C GLN A 578 51.01 2.78 -33.37
N PRO A 579 51.86 3.02 -32.34
CA PRO A 579 52.05 4.29 -31.64
C PRO A 579 53.25 5.12 -32.13
N MET A 580 53.35 6.39 -31.68
CA MET A 580 54.55 7.19 -31.32
C MET A 580 54.34 8.71 -31.61
N PRO A 581 55.13 9.65 -31.03
CA PRO A 581 55.57 9.82 -29.63
C PRO A 581 55.40 11.31 -29.16
N PRO A 582 55.84 11.73 -27.95
CA PRO A 582 55.41 12.96 -27.28
C PRO A 582 56.35 14.16 -27.49
N SER A 583 55.87 15.37 -27.17
CA SER A 583 56.75 16.53 -26.96
C SER A 583 56.25 17.45 -25.84
N ASP A 584 57.14 17.52 -24.86
CA ASP A 584 57.33 18.38 -23.70
C ASP A 584 56.90 19.87 -23.73
N VAL A 585 56.37 20.28 -22.56
CA VAL A 585 56.79 21.38 -21.65
C VAL A 585 56.81 22.84 -22.14
N GLY A 586 56.10 23.68 -21.39
CA GLY A 586 56.32 25.13 -21.36
C GLY A 586 55.33 25.94 -20.51
N THR A 587 55.34 25.79 -19.19
CA THR A 587 54.89 26.79 -18.17
C THR A 587 55.81 28.04 -18.17
N PRO A 588 55.58 29.11 -17.37
CA PRO A 588 54.38 29.57 -16.63
C PRO A 588 54.14 31.13 -16.72
N ILE A 589 53.16 31.66 -15.96
CA ILE A 589 53.27 32.82 -15.02
C ILE A 589 52.14 33.88 -15.04
N GLU A 590 51.58 34.07 -13.82
CA GLU A 590 51.03 35.24 -13.09
C GLU A 590 50.12 36.30 -13.76
N GLY A 591 48.86 36.32 -13.31
CA GLY A 591 48.38 37.22 -12.23
C GLY A 591 48.49 38.75 -12.41
N GLY A 592 47.33 39.44 -12.45
CA GLY A 592 47.22 40.82 -11.92
C GLY A 592 46.21 41.79 -12.56
N GLY A 593 44.96 41.75 -12.08
CA GLY A 593 44.18 42.95 -11.68
C GLY A 593 43.45 43.84 -12.72
N PRO A 594 42.39 44.58 -12.31
CA PRO A 594 41.26 45.07 -13.15
C PRO A 594 41.23 46.64 -13.22
N PRO A 595 40.12 47.40 -13.46
CA PRO A 595 38.82 47.26 -14.18
C PRO A 595 38.67 48.44 -15.23
N PRO A 596 37.52 49.07 -15.61
CA PRO A 596 36.08 48.75 -15.52
C PRO A 596 35.23 48.95 -16.83
N ALA A 597 34.01 48.44 -16.77
CA ALA A 597 32.71 48.96 -17.23
C ALA A 597 32.47 49.49 -18.68
N ASP A 598 31.52 48.78 -19.31
CA ASP A 598 30.27 49.26 -19.91
C ASP A 598 30.16 49.33 -21.45
N SER A 599 29.42 48.37 -22.02
CA SER A 599 28.32 48.60 -23.00
C SER A 599 27.79 47.27 -23.57
N THR A 600 26.56 46.95 -23.17
CA THR A 600 25.45 46.35 -23.93
C THR A 600 25.72 45.74 -25.33
N GLN A 601 25.46 44.45 -25.51
CA GLN A 601 24.45 43.90 -26.45
C GLN A 601 24.35 42.36 -26.38
N SER A 602 23.11 41.87 -26.31
CA SER A 602 22.57 40.61 -26.88
C SER A 602 23.59 39.57 -27.39
N GLY A 603 23.66 38.33 -26.92
CA GLY A 603 22.54 37.41 -26.68
C GLY A 603 22.62 36.29 -27.72
N GLU A 604 23.45 35.27 -27.47
CA GLU A 604 23.38 33.93 -28.09
C GLU A 604 24.07 32.95 -27.15
N GLY A 605 23.26 32.12 -26.49
CA GLY A 605 23.70 31.11 -25.53
C GLY A 605 24.13 29.85 -26.26
N SER A 606 25.41 29.50 -26.16
CA SER A 606 25.93 28.20 -26.53
C SER A 606 25.68 27.22 -25.39
N THR A 607 24.68 26.34 -25.57
CA THR A 607 24.52 25.10 -24.78
C THR A 607 25.64 24.10 -25.08
N PRO A 608 26.03 23.24 -24.11
CA PRO A 608 27.06 22.21 -24.32
C PRO A 608 26.58 21.11 -25.29
N PRO A 609 27.47 20.41 -26.00
CA PRO A 609 27.08 19.37 -26.95
C PRO A 609 26.45 18.18 -26.21
N GLY A 610 25.27 17.80 -26.68
CA GLY A 610 24.41 16.79 -26.09
C GLY A 610 24.93 15.37 -26.26
N SER A 611 24.67 14.59 -25.22
CA SER A 611 24.51 13.14 -25.22
C SER A 611 23.47 12.74 -26.28
N GLU A 612 23.93 12.15 -27.39
CA GLU A 612 23.06 11.51 -28.38
C GLU A 612 22.53 10.19 -27.79
N LYS A 613 21.23 10.17 -27.46
CA LYS A 613 20.48 8.92 -27.23
C LYS A 613 20.45 8.12 -28.54
N PRO A 614 20.44 6.78 -28.53
CA PRO A 614 20.10 6.01 -29.73
C PRO A 614 18.72 6.45 -30.23
N ASN A 615 18.69 7.12 -31.38
CA ASN A 615 17.51 7.82 -31.88
C ASN A 615 16.68 6.83 -32.71
N PHE A 616 16.00 5.90 -32.04
CA PHE A 616 15.00 5.06 -32.68
C PHE A 616 13.85 5.93 -33.19
N SER A 617 13.34 5.63 -34.37
CA SER A 617 12.10 6.28 -34.81
C SER A 617 10.95 5.89 -33.87
N PRO A 618 9.95 6.76 -33.66
CA PRO A 618 8.76 6.42 -32.86
C PRO A 618 8.04 5.15 -33.35
N GLU A 619 8.12 4.87 -34.66
CA GLU A 619 7.55 3.66 -35.27
C GLU A 619 8.35 2.40 -34.90
N GLU A 620 9.68 2.46 -34.87
CA GLU A 620 10.52 1.34 -34.45
C GLU A 620 10.36 1.00 -32.97
N LEU A 621 10.21 2.02 -32.11
CA LEU A 621 9.91 1.82 -30.69
C LEU A 621 8.54 1.19 -30.48
N ALA A 622 7.51 1.71 -31.16
CA ALA A 622 6.15 1.16 -31.07
C ALA A 622 6.11 -0.31 -31.52
N ARG A 623 6.82 -0.64 -32.60
CA ARG A 623 6.92 -2.02 -33.11
C ARG A 623 7.70 -2.93 -32.15
N GLY A 624 8.83 -2.46 -31.63
CA GLY A 624 9.61 -3.19 -30.62
C GLY A 624 8.80 -3.48 -29.35
N GLN A 625 8.01 -2.51 -28.90
CA GLN A 625 7.10 -2.67 -27.76
C GLN A 625 6.01 -3.71 -28.02
N GLN A 626 5.38 -3.70 -29.18
CA GLN A 626 4.36 -4.70 -29.53
C GLN A 626 4.95 -6.12 -29.52
N LEU A 627 6.12 -6.31 -30.13
CA LEU A 627 6.80 -7.61 -30.16
C LEU A 627 7.21 -8.08 -28.76
N ALA A 628 7.73 -7.19 -27.93
CA ALA A 628 8.09 -7.49 -26.54
C ALA A 628 6.85 -7.86 -25.70
N GLN A 629 5.73 -7.15 -25.89
CA GLN A 629 4.46 -7.45 -25.22
C GLN A 629 3.87 -8.80 -25.65
N THR A 630 3.95 -9.14 -26.95
CA THR A 630 3.51 -10.47 -27.42
C THR A 630 4.36 -11.58 -26.82
N LEU A 631 5.67 -11.35 -26.70
CA LEU A 631 6.58 -12.32 -26.07
C LEU A 631 6.27 -12.48 -24.56
N ASP A 632 6.00 -11.39 -23.85
CA ASP A 632 5.61 -11.40 -22.44
C ASP A 632 4.29 -12.16 -22.19
N GLU A 633 3.27 -11.91 -23.03
CA GLU A 633 1.96 -12.57 -22.92
C GLU A 633 2.05 -14.07 -23.24
N LEU A 634 2.86 -14.47 -24.22
CA LEU A 634 3.13 -15.88 -24.50
C LEU A 634 3.83 -16.58 -23.34
N ASP A 635 4.79 -15.91 -22.71
CA ASP A 635 5.48 -16.44 -21.51
C ASP A 635 4.50 -16.61 -20.34
N ARG A 636 3.62 -15.64 -20.11
CA ARG A 636 2.56 -15.72 -19.10
C ARG A 636 1.62 -16.90 -19.34
N ARG A 637 1.22 -17.16 -20.59
CA ARG A 637 0.38 -18.31 -20.95
C ARG A 637 1.09 -19.63 -20.76
N ALA A 638 2.36 -19.71 -21.15
CA ALA A 638 3.17 -20.91 -20.97
C ALA A 638 3.33 -21.27 -19.48
N ALA A 639 3.58 -20.26 -18.62
CA ALA A 639 3.65 -20.45 -17.17
C ALA A 639 2.30 -20.92 -16.58
N ALA A 640 1.18 -20.34 -16.99
CA ALA A 640 -0.15 -20.75 -16.54
C ALA A 640 -0.47 -22.21 -16.92
N GLN A 641 -0.09 -22.65 -18.12
CA GLN A 641 -0.25 -24.04 -18.57
C GLN A 641 0.65 -25.01 -17.79
N ALA A 642 1.85 -24.58 -17.41
CA ALA A 642 2.77 -25.37 -16.59
C ALA A 642 2.29 -25.53 -15.13
N ALA A 643 1.58 -24.53 -14.59
CA ALA A 643 1.09 -24.53 -13.21
C ALA A 643 -0.14 -25.45 -12.99
N GLU A 644 -1.04 -25.61 -13.98
CA GLU A 644 -2.29 -26.36 -13.79
C GLU A 644 -2.27 -27.84 -14.20
N GLY A 645 -1.19 -28.35 -14.82
CA GLY A 645 -1.04 -29.79 -15.15
C GLY A 645 -2.16 -30.41 -16.01
N THR A 646 -3.10 -29.60 -16.49
CA THR A 646 -4.33 -30.01 -17.17
C THR A 646 -4.65 -28.93 -18.22
N PRO A 647 -5.02 -29.27 -19.46
CA PRO A 647 -5.40 -28.27 -20.44
C PRO A 647 -6.68 -27.55 -19.96
N ALA A 648 -6.57 -26.26 -19.66
CA ALA A 648 -7.70 -25.42 -19.29
C ALA A 648 -8.81 -25.49 -20.38
N PRO A 649 -10.10 -25.45 -20.00
CA PRO A 649 -11.18 -25.38 -20.97
C PRO A 649 -11.06 -24.08 -21.83
N PRO A 650 -11.54 -24.09 -23.08
CA PRO A 650 -11.30 -23.04 -24.10
C PRO A 650 -11.86 -21.63 -23.78
N SER A 651 -12.35 -21.38 -22.57
CA SER A 651 -13.13 -20.21 -22.16
C SER A 651 -12.34 -18.91 -21.96
N ARG A 652 -11.05 -18.85 -22.30
CA ARG A 652 -10.26 -17.59 -22.30
C ARG A 652 -9.83 -17.10 -23.69
N LEU A 653 -10.14 -17.85 -24.76
CA LEU A 653 -10.14 -17.34 -26.13
C LEU A 653 -11.12 -16.16 -26.31
N ASP A 654 -12.15 -16.10 -25.46
CA ASP A 654 -13.13 -15.03 -25.43
C ASP A 654 -12.56 -13.67 -25.01
N SER A 655 -11.43 -13.59 -24.28
CA SER A 655 -10.89 -12.29 -23.84
C SER A 655 -10.11 -11.56 -24.94
N LEU A 656 -9.35 -12.30 -25.76
CA LEU A 656 -8.69 -11.77 -26.95
C LEU A 656 -9.72 -11.54 -28.06
N ALA A 657 -10.69 -12.45 -28.22
CA ALA A 657 -11.82 -12.25 -29.13
C ALA A 657 -12.71 -11.06 -28.71
N GLN A 658 -12.95 -10.84 -27.41
CA GLN A 658 -13.68 -9.66 -26.89
C GLN A 658 -12.88 -8.37 -27.04
N GLN A 659 -11.56 -8.37 -26.82
CA GLN A 659 -10.74 -7.20 -27.11
C GLN A 659 -10.75 -6.86 -28.61
N VAL A 660 -10.75 -7.88 -29.47
CA VAL A 660 -10.90 -7.73 -30.93
C VAL A 660 -12.30 -7.25 -31.30
N GLN A 661 -13.35 -7.73 -30.62
CA GLN A 661 -14.74 -7.33 -30.88
C GLN A 661 -15.04 -5.92 -30.36
N VAL A 662 -14.42 -5.52 -29.25
CA VAL A 662 -14.47 -4.14 -28.74
C VAL A 662 -13.69 -3.21 -29.67
N ALA A 663 -12.48 -3.57 -30.11
CA ALA A 663 -11.70 -2.81 -31.09
C ALA A 663 -12.42 -2.67 -32.44
N GLN A 664 -13.02 -3.74 -32.94
CA GLN A 664 -13.86 -3.72 -34.15
C GLN A 664 -15.12 -2.88 -33.95
N SER A 665 -15.77 -2.95 -32.78
CA SER A 665 -16.95 -2.14 -32.49
C SER A 665 -16.63 -0.65 -32.37
N THR A 666 -15.45 -0.27 -31.86
CA THR A 666 -15.01 1.13 -31.82
C THR A 666 -14.69 1.66 -33.21
N VAL A 667 -14.04 0.87 -34.08
CA VAL A 667 -13.77 1.27 -35.47
C VAL A 667 -15.07 1.31 -36.30
N ALA A 668 -16.01 0.39 -36.06
CA ALA A 668 -17.33 0.40 -36.69
C ALA A 668 -18.21 1.57 -36.20
N ALA A 669 -18.14 1.92 -34.91
CA ALA A 669 -18.83 3.08 -34.34
C ALA A 669 -18.26 4.39 -34.91
N GLN A 670 -16.94 4.50 -35.04
CA GLN A 670 -16.26 5.62 -35.69
C GLN A 670 -16.61 5.73 -37.18
N ARG A 671 -16.82 4.59 -37.88
CA ARG A 671 -17.38 4.52 -39.25
C ARG A 671 -18.80 5.08 -39.32
N SER A 672 -19.68 4.69 -38.39
CA SER A 672 -21.06 5.19 -38.37
C SER A 672 -21.13 6.71 -38.10
N GLN A 673 -20.23 7.22 -37.26
CA GLN A 673 -20.19 8.62 -36.87
C GLN A 673 -19.58 9.50 -37.96
N SER A 674 -18.55 9.02 -38.67
CA SER A 674 -17.97 9.71 -39.82
C SER A 674 -18.88 9.70 -41.05
N GLN A 675 -19.65 8.62 -41.29
CA GLN A 675 -20.71 8.62 -42.30
C GLN A 675 -21.87 9.55 -41.92
N GLN A 676 -22.29 9.61 -40.65
CA GLN A 676 -23.32 10.55 -40.20
C GLN A 676 -22.86 12.02 -40.31
N GLN A 677 -21.58 12.32 -40.06
CA GLN A 677 -21.02 13.66 -40.26
C GLN A 677 -20.89 14.04 -41.75
N ALA A 678 -20.58 13.09 -42.63
CA ALA A 678 -20.57 13.32 -44.08
C ALA A 678 -21.99 13.55 -44.65
N ILE A 679 -22.99 12.84 -44.11
CA ILE A 679 -24.41 13.04 -44.47
C ILE A 679 -24.94 14.36 -43.90
N GLN A 680 -24.54 14.75 -42.68
CA GLN A 680 -24.90 16.05 -42.11
C GLN A 680 -24.25 17.23 -42.86
N ALA A 681 -22.99 17.11 -43.25
CA ALA A 681 -22.28 18.14 -44.03
C ALA A 681 -22.88 18.38 -45.42
N MET A 682 -23.52 17.36 -46.02
CA MET A 682 -24.25 17.50 -47.28
C MET A 682 -25.70 18.00 -47.11
N SER A 683 -26.28 17.88 -45.91
CA SER A 683 -27.62 18.39 -45.60
C SER A 683 -27.66 19.87 -45.18
N SER A 684 -26.53 20.46 -44.78
CA SER A 684 -26.43 21.83 -44.25
C SER A 684 -26.12 22.92 -45.29
N ALA A 685 -26.27 22.65 -46.59
CA ALA A 685 -26.06 23.64 -47.67
C ALA A 685 -27.36 24.32 -48.17
N HIS A 686 -28.52 24.07 -47.54
CA HIS A 686 -29.73 24.83 -47.81
C HIS A 686 -30.52 25.12 -46.52
N GLU A 687 -30.98 26.38 -46.43
CA GLU A 687 -31.90 26.99 -45.47
C GLU A 687 -31.30 27.70 -44.24
N SER A 688 -31.64 28.99 -44.15
CA SER A 688 -31.40 29.90 -43.04
C SER A 688 -32.72 30.55 -42.61
N SER A 689 -32.81 30.91 -41.32
CA SER A 689 -33.92 31.52 -40.55
C SER A 689 -35.07 30.54 -40.23
N ASP A 690 -35.52 30.32 -38.99
CA ASP A 690 -35.70 31.21 -37.85
C ASP A 690 -35.72 30.40 -36.53
N SER A 691 -35.32 31.02 -35.42
CA SER A 691 -35.39 30.45 -34.04
C SER A 691 -36.69 30.89 -33.35
N PRO A 692 -37.23 30.18 -32.32
CA PRO A 692 -36.73 30.43 -30.97
C PRO A 692 -36.72 29.24 -29.98
N THR A 693 -35.66 29.26 -29.15
CA THR A 693 -35.46 28.78 -27.76
C THR A 693 -36.55 27.99 -27.02
N LEU A 694 -36.12 26.88 -26.40
CA LEU A 694 -36.55 26.42 -25.07
C LEU A 694 -35.41 25.63 -24.40
N THR A 695 -34.76 26.25 -23.43
CA THR A 695 -33.74 25.68 -22.55
C THR A 695 -34.41 24.87 -21.42
N ALA A 696 -34.01 23.61 -21.28
CA ALA A 696 -34.13 22.86 -20.04
C ALA A 696 -32.82 22.09 -19.84
N ASP A 697 -32.07 22.56 -18.85
CA ASP A 697 -30.80 22.09 -18.36
C ASP A 697 -30.93 20.66 -17.80
N THR A 698 -30.45 19.67 -18.56
CA THR A 698 -30.20 18.32 -18.06
C THR A 698 -28.73 18.26 -17.66
N GLY A 699 -28.49 18.24 -16.34
CA GLY A 699 -27.17 18.09 -15.75
C GLY A 699 -26.39 16.95 -16.41
N GLU A 700 -25.26 17.37 -16.97
CA GLU A 700 -24.22 16.57 -17.60
C GLU A 700 -23.76 15.45 -16.65
N PHE A 701 -24.06 14.20 -17.01
CA PHE A 701 -23.49 13.04 -16.36
C PHE A 701 -22.08 12.86 -16.92
N ASP A 702 -21.10 13.47 -16.26
CA ASP A 702 -19.69 13.42 -16.64
C ASP A 702 -19.14 12.02 -16.33
N VAL A 703 -19.13 11.14 -17.34
CA VAL A 703 -18.43 9.87 -17.28
C VAL A 703 -16.95 10.19 -17.45
N GLN A 704 -16.23 10.33 -16.34
CA GLN A 704 -14.78 10.45 -16.38
C GLN A 704 -14.20 9.22 -17.10
N PHE A 705 -13.63 9.46 -18.27
CA PHE A 705 -12.82 8.47 -18.96
C PHE A 705 -11.62 8.14 -18.07
N VAL A 706 -11.60 6.92 -17.53
CA VAL A 706 -10.45 6.39 -16.81
C VAL A 706 -9.33 6.20 -17.81
N ASN A 707 -8.39 7.14 -17.80
CA ASN A 707 -7.19 7.10 -18.61
C ASN A 707 -6.25 6.02 -18.06
N ARG A 708 -6.07 4.92 -18.80
CA ARG A 708 -5.35 3.70 -18.34
C ARG A 708 -3.82 3.81 -18.40
N THR A 709 -3.27 5.00 -18.65
CA THR A 709 -1.85 5.17 -19.01
C THR A 709 -1.00 5.94 -18.00
N GLU A 710 -1.54 6.38 -16.86
CA GLU A 710 -0.75 7.08 -15.84
C GLU A 710 -0.82 6.37 -14.50
N ASN A 711 0.34 5.91 -13.98
CA ASN A 711 0.75 5.63 -12.59
C ASN A 711 -0.33 5.47 -11.48
N ALA A 712 -1.46 4.84 -11.79
CA ALA A 712 -2.58 4.74 -10.86
C ALA A 712 -2.42 3.51 -9.97
N ASN A 713 -2.49 3.74 -8.65
CA ASN A 713 -2.46 2.74 -7.59
C ASN A 713 -3.65 1.77 -7.69
N TRP A 714 -3.51 0.71 -8.50
CA TRP A 714 -4.55 -0.30 -8.69
C TRP A 714 -4.93 -1.03 -7.39
N GLY A 715 -3.97 -1.23 -6.47
CA GLY A 715 -4.25 -1.80 -5.14
C GLY A 715 -5.24 -0.98 -4.30
N LYS A 716 -5.28 0.35 -4.49
CA LYS A 716 -6.24 1.22 -3.77
C LYS A 716 -7.67 1.11 -4.30
N LEU A 717 -7.89 0.63 -5.52
CA LEU A 717 -9.24 0.49 -6.09
C LEU A 717 -10.00 -0.71 -5.49
N ARG A 718 -9.30 -1.76 -5.06
CA ARG A 718 -9.91 -2.85 -4.27
C ARG A 718 -10.33 -2.37 -2.89
N ASN A 719 -9.42 -1.72 -2.16
CA ASN A 719 -9.72 -1.16 -0.83
C ASN A 719 -10.83 -0.11 -0.88
N LYS A 720 -10.84 0.76 -1.90
CA LYS A 720 -11.89 1.76 -2.08
C LYS A 720 -13.25 1.16 -2.46
N SER A 721 -13.31 0.05 -3.19
CA SER A 721 -14.59 -0.62 -3.47
C SER A 721 -15.13 -1.41 -2.26
N ALA A 722 -14.26 -1.95 -1.41
CA ALA A 722 -14.61 -2.56 -0.12
C ALA A 722 -15.01 -1.51 0.93
N GLU A 723 -14.35 -0.35 0.96
CA GLU A 723 -14.73 0.80 1.80
C GLU A 723 -16.02 1.46 1.28
N ASP A 724 -16.19 1.67 -0.02
CA ASP A 724 -17.40 2.27 -0.62
C ASP A 724 -18.63 1.35 -0.46
N THR A 725 -18.45 0.02 -0.51
CA THR A 725 -19.56 -0.92 -0.22
C THR A 725 -19.95 -0.98 1.25
N ASN A 726 -19.00 -0.71 2.17
CA ASN A 726 -19.28 -0.59 3.60
C ASN A 726 -19.80 0.81 4.00
N ALA A 727 -19.33 1.88 3.35
CA ALA A 727 -19.79 3.25 3.56
C ALA A 727 -21.18 3.51 2.93
N ALA A 728 -21.50 2.89 1.79
CA ALA A 728 -22.81 3.00 1.13
C ALA A 728 -23.96 2.32 1.91
N ARG A 729 -23.68 1.61 3.01
CA ARG A 729 -24.73 1.12 3.93
C ARG A 729 -25.13 2.12 5.01
N GLY A 730 -24.51 3.31 5.06
CA GLY A 730 -24.77 4.34 6.08
C GLY A 730 -25.50 5.60 5.62
N GLU A 731 -25.65 5.86 4.31
CA GLU A 731 -26.31 7.08 3.84
C GLU A 731 -27.83 6.92 3.86
N ALA A 732 -28.46 7.49 4.89
CA ALA A 732 -29.90 7.59 4.98
C ALA A 732 -30.43 8.39 3.78
N VAL A 733 -31.06 7.67 2.84
CA VAL A 733 -31.87 8.22 1.75
C VAL A 733 -32.67 9.41 2.27
N SER A 734 -32.46 10.61 1.69
CA SER A 734 -33.09 11.84 2.16
C SER A 734 -34.61 11.67 2.20
N GLU A 735 -35.27 12.24 3.22
CA GLU A 735 -36.74 12.16 3.34
C GLU A 735 -37.45 12.74 2.11
N GLU A 736 -36.83 13.70 1.42
CA GLU A 736 -37.33 14.29 0.17
C GLU A 736 -37.34 13.29 -0.99
N TYR A 737 -36.35 12.39 -1.09
CA TYR A 737 -36.33 11.33 -2.09
C TYR A 737 -37.37 10.23 -1.79
N ARG A 738 -37.63 9.92 -0.50
CA ARG A 738 -38.73 9.02 -0.13
C ARG A 738 -40.09 9.63 -0.46
N GLN A 739 -40.27 10.92 -0.21
CA GLN A 739 -41.51 11.64 -0.54
C GLN A 739 -41.73 11.76 -2.06
N SER A 740 -40.67 11.93 -2.85
CA SER A 740 -40.78 12.00 -4.32
C SER A 740 -41.12 10.63 -4.93
N ILE A 741 -40.56 9.54 -4.39
CA ILE A 741 -40.91 8.18 -4.77
C ILE A 741 -42.35 7.84 -4.36
N GLU A 742 -42.78 8.18 -3.14
CA GLU A 742 -44.17 7.99 -2.73
C GLU A 742 -45.15 8.79 -3.59
N ALA A 743 -44.81 10.03 -3.95
CA ALA A 743 -45.62 10.84 -4.85
C ALA A 743 -45.69 10.22 -6.26
N TYR A 744 -44.58 9.72 -6.79
CA TYR A 744 -44.52 9.05 -8.10
C TYR A 744 -45.40 7.79 -8.13
N PHE A 745 -45.31 6.93 -7.11
CA PHE A 745 -46.14 5.73 -7.02
C PHE A 745 -47.61 6.02 -6.72
N ARG A 746 -47.91 7.12 -6.01
CA ARG A 746 -49.30 7.57 -5.79
C ARG A 746 -49.94 8.08 -7.08
N VAL A 747 -49.19 8.81 -7.92
CA VAL A 747 -49.64 9.26 -9.25
C VAL A 747 -49.83 8.08 -10.20
N LEU A 748 -48.94 7.08 -10.17
CA LEU A 748 -49.10 5.84 -10.93
C LEU A 748 -50.33 5.03 -10.48
N ALA A 749 -50.57 4.93 -9.17
CA ALA A 749 -51.73 4.24 -8.61
C ALA A 749 -53.05 4.98 -8.92
N GLU A 750 -53.07 6.31 -8.93
CA GLU A 750 -54.24 7.09 -9.36
C GLU A 750 -54.48 7.01 -10.87
N ARG A 751 -53.42 6.93 -11.69
CA ARG A 751 -53.53 6.75 -13.14
C ARG A 751 -54.00 5.33 -13.50
N ALA A 752 -53.67 4.32 -12.69
CA ALA A 752 -54.18 2.96 -12.81
C ALA A 752 -55.64 2.80 -12.36
N LYS A 753 -56.16 3.69 -11.50
CA LYS A 753 -57.59 3.73 -11.09
C LYS A 753 -58.51 4.48 -12.06
N LYS A 754 -57.96 5.21 -13.04
CA LYS A 754 -58.69 5.94 -14.08
C LYS A 754 -58.69 5.25 -15.46
N LYS A 755 -58.17 4.03 -15.54
CA LYS A 755 -58.46 3.06 -16.60
C LYS A 755 -59.35 1.98 -16.01
#